data_AF-A0A158IZU5-F1
#
_entry.id   AF-A0A158IZU5-F1
#
_cell.length_a   1.000
_cell.length_b   1.000
_cell.length_c   1.000
_cell.angle_alpha   90.00
_cell.angle_beta   90.00
_cell.angle_gamma   90.00
#
_symmetry.space_group_name_H-M   'P 1'
#
loop_
_entity.id
_entity.type
_entity.pdbx_description
1 polymer ?
#
loop_
_entity_poly.entity_id
_entity_poly.type
_entity_poly.pdbx_seq_one_letter_code
_entity_poly.pdbx_strand_id
1 'polypeptide(L)'
;MSRLRLVPLESDEVVEESHFVSVRDQRFESSAIVRDVKWYAGQPHERISRDALKCLFDASEDSKPYNSYANVAIRLLDIYLQITDQRISLRDGRLSPKSVLLKFAGALYSESFWFARRSRRHSLVCTVRDLAAATRTISDSMFPQISTKGPTLFWAAQRAKFEVATLDTEAVVLARGWPVANKDGLRWLDLRALHLRYGSQFACEVQAATQRFYDGRDQESIHQISFLLDYLANLPPNWRREHFGQSDKSQRLFAAYALHFAKVRGRTHDYDYIKNHWAKGCNFLRKAFFSCGLFASPLWGLPEFPSAGSPNRTHERSDGAGGRYSTKLLTNVPLKLTDKEAAELLFRTIRADLARIQAWADARISEIWNRYKVFLKLSASGTVREFSKAGHTLRKGATRRTHESWQENVAATYAARGFETPNDEPRLDLLYGAPRSDVYSIIALPTAGSLLAHMAALVIEHPLLTPSFFTELTLYDKDDRVAGVSEIDSRWVLDGKKARKGPDTAQQKVPLSDRAAEILGQVIKLTQPLRNYLKGKGDPSWRRIFIETGKGFDDPGPVVASKRTSGVDNVNRLTNELVSFADMREEDARRLAKRFSLVTLRASEVVARYLKKPDLAEAAKNLGHERLSFHQIERYVPPPLIAFFQERWVRIFQNAVIAEALKDSEYRLRATDFESSDELNQFLNNHALRLRGVPAEARRQAKVDDGDSQVYFAASVETLTVLEGIRRAVRRATVPPTALAVEWADYADRLFRYIKHAQPPREELIVMLEEAECHVEEHNFDRAIYA
;
A
#
# COMPACT_ATOMS: atom_id res chain seq x y z
N MET A 1 25.45 23.64 14.59
CA MET A 1 24.86 22.29 14.39
C MET A 1 24.40 21.76 15.74
N SER A 2 23.10 21.85 16.03
CA SER A 2 22.52 21.30 17.26
C SER A 2 22.09 19.86 16.96
N ARG A 3 22.70 18.86 17.61
CA ARG A 3 22.27 17.46 17.53
C ARG A 3 20.75 17.39 17.74
N LEU A 4 20.04 16.66 16.89
CA LEU A 4 18.62 16.33 17.05
C LEU A 4 18.44 15.55 18.37
N ARG A 5 18.29 16.27 19.49
CA ARG A 5 17.85 15.67 20.75
C ARG A 5 16.36 15.44 20.64
N LEU A 6 15.96 14.22 20.28
CA LEU A 6 14.62 13.72 20.56
C LEU A 6 14.57 13.54 22.09
N VAL A 7 13.92 14.47 22.78
CA VAL A 7 13.72 14.39 24.22
C VAL A 7 12.62 13.35 24.47
N PRO A 8 12.87 12.26 25.21
CA PRO A 8 11.79 11.41 25.70
C PRO A 8 10.85 12.27 26.53
N LEU A 9 9.55 12.22 26.27
CA LEU A 9 8.57 12.90 27.12
C LEU A 9 8.68 12.31 28.54
N GLU A 10 8.89 13.18 29.52
CA GLU A 10 8.82 12.81 30.94
C GLU A 10 7.48 12.13 31.21
N SER A 11 7.56 10.97 31.86
CA SER A 11 6.42 10.14 32.23
C SER A 11 5.68 10.80 33.38
N ASP A 12 4.67 11.60 33.08
CA ASP A 12 3.66 11.98 34.06
C ASP A 12 2.69 10.81 34.28
N GLU A 13 2.64 10.41 35.55
CA GLU A 13 1.65 9.60 36.25
C GLU A 13 1.08 8.37 35.53
N VAL A 14 1.41 7.21 36.12
CA VAL A 14 0.72 5.93 35.93
C VAL A 14 -0.76 6.12 36.28
N VAL A 15 -1.54 6.57 35.30
CA VAL A 15 -2.96 6.27 35.23
C VAL A 15 -3.02 4.80 34.86
N GLU A 16 -3.55 3.96 35.74
CA GLU A 16 -3.85 2.56 35.44
C GLU A 16 -4.53 2.49 34.07
N GLU A 17 -3.81 1.97 33.08
CA GLU A 17 -4.33 1.70 31.76
C GLU A 17 -5.44 0.64 31.91
N SER A 18 -6.67 1.08 32.07
CA SER A 18 -7.80 0.25 31.68
C SER A 18 -7.63 0.00 30.19
N HIS A 19 -7.12 -1.18 29.81
CA HIS A 19 -7.10 -1.60 28.42
C HIS A 19 -8.51 -1.38 27.84
N PHE A 20 -8.65 -0.34 27.03
CA PHE A 20 -9.90 -0.01 26.38
C PHE A 20 -10.08 -1.04 25.26
N VAL A 21 -10.51 -2.25 25.62
CA VAL A 21 -10.90 -3.28 24.65
C VAL A 21 -11.99 -2.65 23.81
N SER A 22 -11.72 -2.50 22.51
CA SER A 22 -12.68 -1.83 21.63
C SER A 22 -14.03 -2.56 21.71
N VAL A 23 -15.15 -1.83 21.68
CA VAL A 23 -16.51 -2.45 21.67
C VAL A 23 -16.64 -3.51 20.57
N ARG A 24 -15.81 -3.39 19.53
CA ARG A 24 -15.66 -4.34 18.43
C ARG A 24 -15.05 -5.66 18.88
N ASP A 25 -13.93 -5.64 19.61
CA ASP A 25 -13.26 -6.87 20.09
C ASP A 25 -14.13 -7.57 21.13
N GLN A 26 -14.77 -6.79 22.03
CA GLN A 26 -15.78 -7.30 22.96
C GLN A 26 -16.95 -8.00 22.23
N ARG A 27 -17.39 -7.46 21.09
CA ARG A 27 -18.49 -8.05 20.30
C ARG A 27 -18.05 -9.30 19.54
N PHE A 28 -16.81 -9.35 19.05
CA PHE A 28 -16.27 -10.52 18.35
C PHE A 28 -16.05 -11.71 19.30
N GLU A 29 -15.54 -11.42 20.49
CA GLU A 29 -15.24 -12.40 21.55
C GLU A 29 -16.47 -12.79 22.38
N SER A 30 -17.55 -12.01 22.31
CA SER A 30 -18.79 -12.26 23.04
C SER A 30 -19.35 -13.66 22.83
N SER A 31 -19.69 -14.32 23.93
CA SER A 31 -20.39 -15.62 23.93
C SER A 31 -21.88 -15.52 23.60
N ALA A 32 -22.41 -14.29 23.44
CA ALA A 32 -23.81 -14.07 23.10
C ALA A 32 -24.20 -14.79 21.80
N ILE A 33 -25.42 -15.32 21.78
CA ILE A 33 -26.02 -15.94 20.60
C ILE A 33 -26.17 -14.88 19.51
N VAL A 34 -26.82 -13.75 19.80
CA VAL A 34 -26.98 -12.64 18.85
C VAL A 34 -25.97 -11.54 19.16
N ARG A 35 -24.95 -11.42 18.30
CA ARG A 35 -23.87 -10.40 18.44
C ARG A 35 -24.18 -9.08 17.75
N ASP A 36 -24.85 -9.13 16.59
CA ASP A 36 -25.37 -7.97 15.87
C ASP A 36 -26.67 -8.33 15.14
N VAL A 37 -27.75 -7.63 15.44
CA VAL A 37 -29.06 -7.87 14.80
C VAL A 37 -29.08 -7.41 13.34
N LYS A 38 -28.23 -6.45 12.96
CA LYS A 38 -28.23 -5.89 11.59
C LYS A 38 -27.91 -6.93 10.52
N TRP A 39 -27.15 -7.98 10.85
CA TRP A 39 -26.81 -9.01 9.88
C TRP A 39 -28.05 -9.83 9.45
N TYR A 40 -29.11 -9.84 10.26
CA TYR A 40 -30.37 -10.51 9.95
C TYR A 40 -31.32 -9.72 9.06
N ALA A 41 -30.99 -8.48 8.66
CA ALA A 41 -31.91 -7.58 7.98
C ALA A 41 -32.49 -8.14 6.66
N GLY A 42 -31.81 -9.10 6.01
CA GLY A 42 -32.26 -9.74 4.77
C GLY A 42 -32.80 -11.16 4.89
N GLN A 43 -32.88 -11.75 6.09
CA GLN A 43 -33.27 -13.15 6.25
C GLN A 43 -34.79 -13.35 6.36
N PRO A 44 -35.36 -14.48 5.90
CA PRO A 44 -36.77 -14.78 6.14
C PRO A 44 -37.06 -14.92 7.64
N HIS A 45 -38.32 -14.68 8.03
CA HIS A 45 -38.83 -15.05 9.35
C HIS A 45 -39.40 -16.47 9.26
N GLU A 46 -38.95 -17.38 10.11
CA GLU A 46 -39.23 -18.81 9.96
C GLU A 46 -40.20 -19.36 11.01
N ARG A 47 -40.25 -18.75 12.20
CA ARG A 47 -41.01 -19.26 13.34
C ARG A 47 -42.20 -18.39 13.74
N ILE A 48 -42.39 -17.26 13.04
CA ILE A 48 -43.56 -16.40 13.13
C ILE A 48 -44.45 -16.66 11.90
N SER A 49 -45.72 -17.03 12.10
CA SER A 49 -46.65 -17.21 10.97
C SER A 49 -46.86 -15.91 10.20
N ARG A 50 -47.18 -15.98 8.90
CA ARG A 50 -47.36 -14.79 8.05
C ARG A 50 -48.38 -13.80 8.62
N ASP A 51 -49.51 -14.29 9.13
CA ASP A 51 -50.55 -13.45 9.71
C ASP A 51 -50.13 -12.81 11.05
N ALA A 52 -49.37 -13.55 11.87
CA ALA A 52 -48.81 -13.02 13.11
C ALA A 52 -47.72 -11.96 12.82
N LEU A 53 -46.91 -12.18 11.79
CA LEU A 53 -45.88 -11.25 11.36
C LEU A 53 -46.49 -9.95 10.83
N LYS A 54 -47.53 -10.05 10.00
CA LYS A 54 -48.31 -8.90 9.54
C LYS A 54 -48.90 -8.13 10.73
N CYS A 55 -49.58 -8.83 11.64
CA CYS A 55 -50.14 -8.23 12.85
C CYS A 55 -49.08 -7.49 13.70
N LEU A 56 -47.86 -8.03 13.83
CA LEU A 56 -46.76 -7.40 14.55
C LEU A 56 -46.23 -6.13 13.85
N PHE A 57 -46.11 -6.14 12.51
CA PHE A 57 -45.67 -4.97 11.75
C PHE A 57 -46.74 -3.88 11.73
N ASP A 58 -48.01 -4.22 11.48
CA ASP A 58 -49.13 -3.28 11.54
C ASP A 58 -49.19 -2.61 12.93
N ALA A 59 -49.11 -3.40 14.00
CA ALA A 59 -49.06 -2.89 15.37
C ALA A 59 -47.88 -1.95 15.64
N SER A 60 -46.74 -2.16 14.97
CA SER A 60 -45.55 -1.33 15.13
C SER A 60 -45.65 0.03 14.44
N GLU A 61 -46.39 0.11 13.34
CA GLU A 61 -46.63 1.37 12.62
C GLU A 61 -47.67 2.22 13.36
N ASP A 62 -48.75 1.57 13.85
CA ASP A 62 -49.87 2.24 14.51
C ASP A 62 -49.53 2.77 15.91
N SER A 63 -48.81 1.99 16.72
CA SER A 63 -48.58 2.31 18.13
C SER A 63 -47.34 3.17 18.41
N LYS A 64 -46.48 3.39 17.40
CA LYS A 64 -45.16 4.05 17.54
C LYS A 64 -44.41 3.59 18.81
N PRO A 65 -44.12 2.29 18.94
CA PRO A 65 -43.59 1.72 20.17
C PRO A 65 -42.25 2.34 20.55
N TYR A 66 -41.93 2.30 21.85
CA TYR A 66 -40.81 3.01 22.47
C TYR A 66 -39.52 3.01 21.62
N ASN A 67 -39.04 4.21 21.24
CA ASN A 67 -37.79 4.45 20.49
C ASN A 67 -37.64 3.71 19.14
N SER A 68 -38.74 3.32 18.47
CA SER A 68 -38.72 2.74 17.11
C SER A 68 -37.94 1.41 16.97
N TYR A 69 -37.81 0.63 18.05
CA TYR A 69 -37.09 -0.65 18.05
C TYR A 69 -37.91 -1.88 17.62
N ALA A 70 -39.14 -1.70 17.11
CA ALA A 70 -40.04 -2.81 16.81
C ALA A 70 -39.46 -3.83 15.82
N ASN A 71 -38.84 -3.38 14.74
CA ASN A 71 -38.21 -4.28 13.76
C ASN A 71 -37.10 -5.13 14.38
N VAL A 72 -36.33 -4.55 15.30
CA VAL A 72 -35.28 -5.26 16.06
C VAL A 72 -35.91 -6.28 17.01
N ALA A 73 -37.00 -5.92 17.69
CA ALA A 73 -37.72 -6.79 18.61
C ALA A 73 -38.36 -7.99 17.88
N ILE A 74 -39.02 -7.76 16.75
CA ILE A 74 -39.62 -8.80 15.92
C ILE A 74 -38.55 -9.77 15.41
N ARG A 75 -37.39 -9.24 14.97
CA ARG A 75 -36.29 -10.09 14.51
C ARG A 75 -35.71 -10.94 15.65
N LEU A 76 -35.45 -10.32 16.81
CA LEU A 76 -34.95 -11.04 17.98
C LEU A 76 -35.95 -12.08 18.49
N LEU A 77 -37.25 -11.81 18.38
CA LEU A 77 -38.31 -12.76 18.71
C LEU A 77 -38.23 -13.99 17.79
N ASP A 78 -38.11 -13.80 16.48
CA ASP A 78 -37.98 -14.90 15.53
C ASP A 78 -36.72 -15.75 15.81
N ILE A 79 -35.58 -15.11 16.12
CA ILE A 79 -34.36 -15.83 16.52
C ILE A 79 -34.57 -16.61 17.83
N TYR A 80 -35.18 -15.98 18.84
CA TYR A 80 -35.51 -16.64 20.10
C TYR A 80 -36.39 -17.88 19.88
N LEU A 81 -37.40 -17.77 19.01
CA LEU A 81 -38.27 -18.87 18.64
C LEU A 81 -37.51 -20.00 17.92
N GLN A 82 -36.57 -19.66 17.04
CA GLN A 82 -35.71 -20.64 16.36
C GLN A 82 -34.87 -21.44 17.37
N ILE A 83 -34.15 -20.75 18.27
CA ILE A 83 -33.23 -21.41 19.23
C ILE A 83 -33.96 -22.18 20.34
N THR A 84 -35.23 -21.87 20.61
CA THR A 84 -36.05 -22.55 21.63
C THR A 84 -37.04 -23.56 21.04
N ASP A 85 -36.96 -23.79 19.72
CA ASP A 85 -37.89 -24.60 18.91
C ASP A 85 -39.39 -24.29 19.18
N GLN A 86 -39.70 -23.00 19.34
CA GLN A 86 -41.05 -22.51 19.53
C GLN A 86 -41.60 -21.89 18.23
N ARG A 87 -42.91 -21.71 18.17
CA ARG A 87 -43.58 -20.98 17.09
C ARG A 87 -44.64 -20.06 17.65
N ILE A 88 -44.87 -18.94 16.97
CA ILE A 88 -45.95 -18.01 17.28
C ILE A 88 -46.87 -17.88 16.06
N SER A 89 -48.17 -17.95 16.31
CA SER A 89 -49.21 -17.78 15.30
C SER A 89 -50.32 -16.87 15.80
N LEU A 90 -51.19 -16.44 14.89
CA LEU A 90 -52.36 -15.64 15.22
C LEU A 90 -53.55 -16.58 15.46
N ARG A 91 -54.15 -16.52 16.66
CA ARG A 91 -55.40 -17.22 17.02
C ARG A 91 -56.37 -16.23 17.62
N ASP A 92 -57.60 -16.19 17.13
CA ASP A 92 -58.65 -15.25 17.55
C ASP A 92 -58.17 -13.78 17.53
N GLY A 93 -57.40 -13.41 16.51
CA GLY A 93 -56.84 -12.06 16.37
C GLY A 93 -55.74 -11.71 17.38
N ARG A 94 -55.19 -12.69 18.11
CA ARG A 94 -54.16 -12.50 19.14
C ARG A 94 -52.98 -13.43 18.90
N LEU A 95 -51.77 -12.96 19.26
CA LEU A 95 -50.58 -13.80 19.22
C LEU A 95 -50.66 -14.97 20.23
N SER A 96 -50.34 -16.18 19.79
CA SER A 96 -50.37 -17.40 20.61
C SER A 96 -49.16 -18.29 20.33
N PRO A 97 -48.53 -18.89 21.36
CA PRO A 97 -48.86 -18.80 22.80
C PRO A 97 -48.44 -17.46 23.43
N LYS A 98 -49.30 -16.87 24.27
CA LYS A 98 -49.04 -15.57 24.94
C LYS A 98 -47.79 -15.58 25.82
N SER A 99 -47.52 -16.71 26.47
CA SER A 99 -46.40 -16.88 27.40
C SER A 99 -45.03 -16.72 26.73
N VAL A 100 -44.94 -16.89 25.41
CA VAL A 100 -43.71 -16.72 24.63
C VAL A 100 -43.19 -15.28 24.74
N LEU A 101 -44.05 -14.27 24.66
CA LEU A 101 -43.61 -12.87 24.70
C LEU A 101 -42.97 -12.51 26.06
N LEU A 102 -43.50 -13.05 27.16
CA LEU A 102 -42.92 -12.85 28.49
C LEU A 102 -41.60 -13.61 28.66
N LYS A 103 -41.51 -14.84 28.14
CA LYS A 103 -40.25 -15.62 28.17
C LYS A 103 -39.16 -14.93 27.32
N PHE A 104 -39.52 -14.46 26.13
CA PHE A 104 -38.64 -13.68 25.25
C PHE A 104 -38.17 -12.38 25.91
N ALA A 105 -39.08 -11.62 26.53
CA ALA A 105 -38.71 -10.42 27.29
C ALA A 105 -37.72 -10.73 28.44
N GLY A 106 -37.87 -11.89 29.09
CA GLY A 106 -36.87 -12.41 30.04
C GLY A 106 -35.52 -12.70 29.40
N ALA A 107 -35.49 -13.37 28.24
CA ALA A 107 -34.27 -13.68 27.49
C ALA A 107 -33.50 -12.42 27.05
N LEU A 108 -34.19 -11.30 26.77
CA LEU A 108 -33.53 -10.02 26.45
C LEU A 108 -32.64 -9.48 27.58
N TYR A 109 -32.85 -9.90 28.83
CA TYR A 109 -31.97 -9.56 29.95
C TYR A 109 -30.75 -10.49 30.07
N SER A 110 -30.70 -11.61 29.34
CA SER A 110 -29.57 -12.53 29.35
C SER A 110 -28.42 -12.03 28.48
N GLU A 111 -27.21 -12.01 29.04
CA GLU A 111 -25.98 -11.71 28.28
C GLU A 111 -25.61 -12.82 27.30
N SER A 112 -26.04 -14.06 27.56
CA SER A 112 -25.86 -15.18 26.64
C SER A 112 -26.80 -15.11 25.43
N PHE A 113 -27.93 -14.41 25.52
CA PHE A 113 -28.86 -14.28 24.38
C PHE A 113 -28.44 -13.20 23.39
N TRP A 114 -28.26 -11.95 23.85
CA TRP A 114 -28.04 -10.80 22.98
C TRP A 114 -26.96 -9.87 23.52
N PHE A 115 -26.01 -9.47 22.68
CA PHE A 115 -24.96 -8.51 23.04
C PHE A 115 -25.46 -7.07 22.94
N ALA A 116 -25.90 -6.50 24.07
CA ALA A 116 -26.35 -5.12 24.15
C ALA A 116 -26.16 -4.46 25.52
N ARG A 117 -26.01 -3.13 25.51
CA ARG A 117 -25.99 -2.30 26.71
C ARG A 117 -27.35 -2.37 27.44
N ARG A 118 -27.33 -2.20 28.76
CA ARG A 118 -28.50 -2.22 29.64
C ARG A 118 -29.65 -1.32 29.17
N SER A 119 -29.33 -0.10 28.74
CA SER A 119 -30.33 0.86 28.23
C SER A 119 -31.06 0.34 26.98
N ARG A 120 -30.34 -0.33 26.07
CA ARG A 120 -30.93 -0.96 24.89
C ARG A 120 -31.84 -2.13 25.23
N ARG A 121 -31.44 -2.97 26.19
CA ARG A 121 -32.27 -4.09 26.69
C ARG A 121 -33.57 -3.58 27.29
N HIS A 122 -33.49 -2.54 28.13
CA HIS A 122 -34.67 -1.88 28.70
C HIS A 122 -35.61 -1.37 27.61
N SER A 123 -35.10 -0.61 26.64
CA SER A 123 -35.90 -0.08 25.53
C SER A 123 -36.63 -1.19 24.78
N LEU A 124 -35.95 -2.30 24.48
CA LEU A 124 -36.55 -3.43 23.77
C LEU A 124 -37.61 -4.17 24.57
N VAL A 125 -37.44 -4.33 25.88
CA VAL A 125 -38.47 -4.93 26.74
C VAL A 125 -39.72 -4.04 26.81
N CYS A 126 -39.54 -2.71 26.86
CA CYS A 126 -40.65 -1.76 26.71
C CYS A 126 -41.33 -1.90 25.35
N THR A 127 -40.57 -2.00 24.25
CA THR A 127 -41.14 -2.24 22.92
C THR A 127 -41.94 -3.55 22.85
N VAL A 128 -41.47 -4.63 23.50
CA VAL A 128 -42.22 -5.90 23.55
C VAL A 128 -43.52 -5.76 24.33
N ARG A 129 -43.55 -4.98 25.42
CA ARG A 129 -44.79 -4.64 26.13
C ARG A 129 -45.76 -3.91 25.20
N ASP A 130 -45.30 -2.83 24.56
CA ASP A 130 -46.13 -1.99 23.70
C ASP A 130 -46.71 -2.82 22.54
N LEU A 131 -45.91 -3.70 21.93
CA LEU A 131 -46.38 -4.64 20.90
C LEU A 131 -47.40 -5.64 21.47
N ALA A 132 -47.16 -6.22 22.64
CA ALA A 132 -48.08 -7.17 23.26
C ALA A 132 -49.45 -6.54 23.60
N ALA A 133 -49.45 -5.26 23.98
CA ALA A 133 -50.66 -4.48 24.24
C ALA A 133 -51.38 -4.12 22.93
N ALA A 134 -50.65 -3.62 21.93
CA ALA A 134 -51.20 -3.28 20.61
C ALA A 134 -51.84 -4.48 19.91
N THR A 135 -51.22 -5.67 20.00
CA THR A 135 -51.80 -6.92 19.46
C THR A 135 -52.86 -7.55 20.37
N ARG A 136 -53.24 -6.88 21.47
CA ARG A 136 -54.21 -7.36 22.48
C ARG A 136 -53.87 -8.74 23.04
N THR A 137 -52.59 -9.11 23.01
CA THR A 137 -52.10 -10.41 23.46
C THR A 137 -51.99 -10.44 24.98
N ILE A 138 -51.42 -9.39 25.56
CA ILE A 138 -51.28 -9.15 27.00
C ILE A 138 -51.66 -7.70 27.24
N SER A 139 -52.60 -7.42 28.14
CA SER A 139 -52.94 -6.04 28.50
C SER A 139 -51.81 -5.39 29.31
N ASP A 140 -51.68 -4.06 29.21
CA ASP A 140 -50.64 -3.32 29.96
C ASP A 140 -50.70 -3.58 31.46
N SER A 141 -51.90 -3.68 32.04
CA SER A 141 -52.13 -3.99 33.45
C SER A 141 -51.63 -5.37 33.88
N MET A 142 -51.49 -6.31 32.92
CA MET A 142 -51.03 -7.68 33.15
C MET A 142 -49.55 -7.86 32.77
N PHE A 143 -48.90 -6.81 32.24
CA PHE A 143 -47.48 -6.86 31.91
C PHE A 143 -46.64 -6.54 33.16
N PRO A 144 -45.69 -7.39 33.55
CA PRO A 144 -44.90 -7.19 34.76
C PRO A 144 -44.06 -5.90 34.74
N GLN A 145 -43.89 -5.27 35.91
CA GLN A 145 -43.17 -3.99 36.04
C GLN A 145 -41.75 -4.06 35.45
N ILE A 146 -41.39 -3.05 34.67
CA ILE A 146 -40.08 -2.86 34.04
C ILE A 146 -39.31 -1.78 34.81
N SER A 147 -38.00 -1.95 35.00
CA SER A 147 -37.15 -0.99 35.73
C SER A 147 -35.92 -0.58 34.91
N THR A 148 -35.61 0.72 34.92
CA THR A 148 -34.38 1.29 34.33
C THR A 148 -33.13 0.87 35.11
N LYS A 149 -33.29 0.47 36.38
CA LYS A 149 -32.22 0.01 37.27
C LYS A 149 -31.93 -1.49 37.15
N GLY A 150 -32.48 -2.22 36.17
CA GLY A 150 -32.23 -3.65 35.95
C GLY A 150 -33.47 -4.55 35.97
N PRO A 151 -33.28 -5.87 35.80
CA PRO A 151 -34.40 -6.81 35.85
C PRO A 151 -35.02 -6.82 37.25
N THR A 152 -36.36 -6.73 37.34
CA THR A 152 -37.11 -6.99 38.57
C THR A 152 -37.05 -8.48 38.91
N LEU A 153 -37.48 -8.88 40.12
CA LEU A 153 -37.50 -10.30 40.52
C LEU A 153 -38.20 -11.20 39.50
N PHE A 154 -39.30 -10.73 38.91
CA PHE A 154 -40.00 -11.46 37.84
C PHE A 154 -39.11 -11.66 36.61
N TRP A 155 -38.47 -10.61 36.10
CA TRP A 155 -37.63 -10.68 34.90
C TRP A 155 -36.34 -11.45 35.15
N ALA A 156 -35.78 -11.38 36.36
CA ALA A 156 -34.63 -12.18 36.77
C ALA A 156 -34.98 -13.68 36.76
N ALA A 157 -36.18 -14.06 37.23
CA ALA A 157 -36.64 -15.44 37.16
C ALA A 157 -36.86 -15.93 35.71
N GLN A 158 -37.41 -15.09 34.82
CA GLN A 158 -37.56 -15.45 33.41
C GLN A 158 -36.21 -15.54 32.67
N ARG A 159 -35.27 -14.65 32.98
CA ARG A 159 -33.89 -14.72 32.50
C ARG A 159 -33.23 -16.03 32.91
N ALA A 160 -33.31 -16.40 34.18
CA ALA A 160 -32.73 -17.65 34.69
C ALA A 160 -33.32 -18.88 33.98
N LYS A 161 -34.63 -18.89 33.71
CA LYS A 161 -35.28 -19.97 32.93
C LYS A 161 -34.72 -20.09 31.51
N PHE A 162 -34.37 -18.98 30.87
CA PHE A 162 -33.73 -19.01 29.55
C PHE A 162 -32.28 -19.52 29.63
N GLU A 163 -31.51 -19.08 30.62
CA GLU A 163 -30.09 -19.45 30.77
C GLU A 163 -29.88 -20.95 31.03
N VAL A 164 -30.88 -21.65 31.57
CA VAL A 164 -30.86 -23.11 31.78
C VAL A 164 -31.66 -23.89 30.73
N ALA A 165 -32.27 -23.22 29.75
CA ALA A 165 -33.07 -23.89 28.74
C ALA A 165 -32.18 -24.69 27.78
N THR A 166 -32.62 -25.89 27.40
CA THR A 166 -32.02 -26.63 26.29
C THR A 166 -32.31 -25.89 24.99
N LEU A 167 -31.26 -25.43 24.31
CA LEU A 167 -31.36 -24.70 23.04
C LEU A 167 -31.01 -25.61 21.86
N ASP A 168 -31.64 -25.37 20.72
CA ASP A 168 -31.27 -25.99 19.46
C ASP A 168 -29.86 -25.51 19.05
N THR A 169 -28.91 -26.43 19.04
CA THR A 169 -27.50 -26.13 18.74
C THR A 169 -27.28 -25.62 17.33
N GLU A 170 -28.04 -26.12 16.34
CA GLU A 170 -27.91 -25.71 14.95
C GLU A 170 -28.50 -24.30 14.75
N ALA A 171 -29.68 -24.05 15.34
CA ALA A 171 -30.28 -22.72 15.35
C ALA A 171 -29.38 -21.70 16.07
N VAL A 172 -28.66 -22.09 17.13
CA VAL A 172 -27.67 -21.23 17.79
C VAL A 172 -26.49 -20.89 16.88
N VAL A 173 -25.97 -21.85 16.10
CA VAL A 173 -24.90 -21.60 15.12
C VAL A 173 -25.38 -20.61 14.05
N LEU A 174 -26.57 -20.84 13.50
CA LEU A 174 -27.20 -19.92 12.54
C LEU A 174 -27.48 -18.54 13.16
N ALA A 175 -27.83 -18.48 14.45
CA ALA A 175 -28.10 -17.26 15.20
C ALA A 175 -26.83 -16.44 15.54
N ARG A 176 -25.67 -17.10 15.60
CA ARG A 176 -24.36 -16.45 15.77
C ARG A 176 -23.79 -15.90 14.46
N GLY A 177 -24.11 -16.59 13.36
CA GLY A 177 -23.57 -16.28 12.04
C GLY A 177 -22.06 -16.47 11.97
N TRP A 178 -21.44 -15.94 10.91
CA TRP A 178 -20.02 -16.15 10.61
C TRP A 178 -19.26 -14.81 10.55
N PRO A 179 -18.92 -14.25 11.73
CA PRO A 179 -18.17 -13.00 11.80
C PRO A 179 -16.73 -13.17 11.32
N VAL A 180 -16.22 -12.17 10.60
CA VAL A 180 -14.81 -12.00 10.25
C VAL A 180 -14.34 -10.60 10.61
N ALA A 181 -13.15 -10.50 11.19
CA ALA A 181 -12.54 -9.27 11.65
C ALA A 181 -11.39 -8.87 10.71
N ASN A 182 -11.34 -7.58 10.31
CA ASN A 182 -10.24 -6.97 9.57
C ASN A 182 -9.89 -5.59 10.14
N LYS A 183 -8.87 -4.87 9.67
CA LYS A 183 -8.51 -3.57 10.28
C LYS A 183 -9.67 -2.55 10.35
N ASP A 184 -10.57 -2.55 9.38
CA ASP A 184 -11.70 -1.59 9.32
C ASP A 184 -12.86 -1.92 10.27
N GLY A 185 -13.02 -3.17 10.68
CA GLY A 185 -14.12 -3.54 11.55
C GLY A 185 -14.46 -5.00 11.57
N LEU A 186 -15.65 -5.27 12.09
CA LEU A 186 -16.26 -6.58 12.15
C LEU A 186 -17.32 -6.70 11.05
N ARG A 187 -17.26 -7.77 10.25
CA ARG A 187 -18.20 -8.06 9.15
C ARG A 187 -18.79 -9.45 9.33
N TRP A 188 -20.00 -9.68 8.83
CA TRP A 188 -20.62 -11.02 8.81
C TRP A 188 -20.64 -11.55 7.38
N LEU A 189 -20.17 -12.78 7.20
CA LEU A 189 -20.34 -13.51 5.95
C LEU A 189 -21.73 -14.14 5.93
N ASP A 190 -22.45 -13.99 4.83
CA ASP A 190 -23.69 -14.72 4.62
C ASP A 190 -23.40 -16.15 4.15
N LEU A 191 -23.17 -17.04 5.11
CA LEU A 191 -22.95 -18.47 4.85
C LEU A 191 -24.18 -19.31 5.16
N ARG A 192 -25.35 -18.71 5.40
CA ARG A 192 -26.57 -19.45 5.80
C ARG A 192 -26.97 -20.46 4.73
N ALA A 193 -26.99 -20.06 3.46
CA ALA A 193 -27.32 -20.94 2.36
C ALA A 193 -26.29 -22.07 2.19
N LEU A 194 -25.00 -21.78 2.38
CA LEU A 194 -23.94 -22.78 2.33
C LEU A 194 -24.03 -23.76 3.50
N HIS A 195 -24.35 -23.27 4.70
CA HIS A 195 -24.55 -24.09 5.89
C HIS A 195 -25.70 -25.08 5.69
N LEU A 196 -26.87 -24.59 5.27
CA LEU A 196 -28.05 -25.44 5.03
C LEU A 196 -27.79 -26.48 3.93
N ARG A 197 -26.94 -26.16 2.96
CA ARG A 197 -26.69 -27.02 1.80
C ARG A 197 -25.54 -28.00 1.97
N TYR A 198 -24.43 -27.56 2.54
CA TYR A 198 -23.17 -28.31 2.62
C TYR A 198 -22.76 -28.65 4.06
N GLY A 199 -23.57 -28.25 5.05
CA GLY A 199 -23.37 -28.50 6.47
C GLY A 199 -22.57 -27.44 7.21
N SER A 200 -22.65 -27.50 8.53
CA SER A 200 -22.01 -26.54 9.44
C SER A 200 -20.50 -26.49 9.32
N GLN A 201 -19.88 -27.66 9.17
CA GLN A 201 -18.44 -27.78 9.05
C GLN A 201 -17.91 -26.99 7.85
N PHE A 202 -18.55 -27.10 6.68
CA PHE A 202 -18.10 -26.40 5.47
C PHE A 202 -18.22 -24.87 5.62
N ALA A 203 -19.31 -24.37 6.20
CA ALA A 203 -19.48 -22.95 6.47
C ALA A 203 -18.39 -22.42 7.44
N CYS A 204 -18.09 -23.18 8.51
CA CYS A 204 -17.01 -22.85 9.43
C CYS A 204 -15.62 -22.84 8.76
N GLU A 205 -15.35 -23.80 7.86
CA GLU A 205 -14.10 -23.84 7.09
C GLU A 205 -13.96 -22.62 6.17
N VAL A 206 -15.03 -22.20 5.48
CA VAL A 206 -15.08 -20.97 4.66
C VAL A 206 -14.82 -19.72 5.52
N GLN A 207 -15.47 -19.62 6.68
CA GLN A 207 -15.26 -18.52 7.61
C GLN A 207 -13.80 -18.48 8.08
N ALA A 208 -13.25 -19.61 8.54
CA ALA A 208 -11.88 -19.70 9.06
C ALA A 208 -10.84 -19.36 7.98
N ALA A 209 -11.03 -19.88 6.76
CA ALA A 209 -10.16 -19.56 5.62
C ALA A 209 -10.19 -18.06 5.28
N THR A 210 -11.36 -17.44 5.38
CA THR A 210 -11.53 -16.00 5.17
C THR A 210 -10.89 -15.19 6.31
N GLN A 211 -11.05 -15.60 7.57
CA GLN A 211 -10.43 -14.93 8.71
C GLN A 211 -8.90 -14.95 8.58
N ARG A 212 -8.31 -16.12 8.30
CA ARG A 212 -6.86 -16.26 8.06
C ARG A 212 -6.35 -15.38 6.91
N PHE A 213 -7.19 -15.12 5.91
CA PHE A 213 -6.83 -14.21 4.82
C PHE A 213 -6.74 -12.75 5.30
N TYR A 214 -7.60 -12.33 6.22
CA TYR A 214 -7.58 -10.99 6.82
C TYR A 214 -6.48 -10.84 7.87
N ASP A 215 -6.16 -11.92 8.60
CA ASP A 215 -5.10 -11.94 9.59
C ASP A 215 -3.77 -11.51 8.93
N GLY A 216 -3.16 -10.42 9.44
CA GLY A 216 -1.90 -9.88 8.93
C GLY A 216 -2.01 -8.99 7.68
N ARG A 217 -3.21 -8.57 7.25
CA ARG A 217 -3.38 -7.69 6.07
C ARG A 217 -4.18 -6.40 6.36
N ASP A 218 -3.76 -5.33 5.69
CA ASP A 218 -4.38 -3.99 5.78
C ASP A 218 -5.53 -3.81 4.78
N GLN A 219 -6.09 -4.91 4.28
CA GLN A 219 -7.06 -4.86 3.19
C GLN A 219 -8.49 -4.63 3.70
N GLU A 220 -9.14 -3.59 3.15
CA GLU A 220 -10.43 -3.07 3.62
C GLU A 220 -11.64 -4.01 3.39
N SER A 221 -11.67 -4.71 2.24
CA SER A 221 -12.67 -5.74 1.94
C SER A 221 -12.33 -6.52 0.66
N ILE A 222 -12.99 -7.67 0.47
CA ILE A 222 -12.93 -8.45 -0.77
C ILE A 222 -14.35 -8.49 -1.31
N HIS A 223 -14.74 -7.49 -2.11
CA HIS A 223 -16.10 -7.41 -2.66
C HIS A 223 -16.55 -8.66 -3.42
N GLN A 224 -15.59 -9.44 -3.94
CA GLN A 224 -15.89 -10.69 -4.61
C GLN A 224 -16.40 -11.80 -3.69
N ILE A 225 -16.11 -11.78 -2.38
CA ILE A 225 -16.46 -12.92 -1.52
C ILE A 225 -17.98 -13.13 -1.46
N SER A 226 -18.75 -12.06 -1.26
CA SER A 226 -20.21 -12.15 -1.24
C SER A 226 -20.78 -12.68 -2.56
N PHE A 227 -20.20 -12.26 -3.69
CA PHE A 227 -20.62 -12.71 -5.02
C PHE A 227 -20.29 -14.18 -5.27
N LEU A 228 -19.14 -14.64 -4.78
CA LEU A 228 -18.76 -16.05 -4.83
C LEU A 228 -19.69 -16.90 -3.94
N LEU A 229 -19.96 -16.46 -2.71
CA LEU A 229 -20.82 -17.20 -1.78
C LEU A 229 -22.23 -17.37 -2.35
N ASP A 230 -22.79 -16.32 -2.95
CA ASP A 230 -24.08 -16.41 -3.65
C ASP A 230 -24.03 -17.37 -4.84
N TYR A 231 -22.96 -17.34 -5.64
CA TYR A 231 -22.78 -18.30 -6.72
C TYR A 231 -22.70 -19.76 -6.24
N LEU A 232 -21.95 -20.01 -5.15
CA LEU A 232 -21.82 -21.34 -4.54
C LEU A 232 -23.15 -21.84 -3.96
N ALA A 233 -23.93 -20.95 -3.35
CA ALA A 233 -25.27 -21.27 -2.83
C ALA A 233 -26.21 -21.77 -3.94
N ASN A 234 -26.05 -21.27 -5.16
CA ASN A 234 -26.92 -21.52 -6.32
C ASN A 234 -26.37 -22.56 -7.30
N LEU A 235 -25.37 -23.36 -6.93
CA LEU A 235 -24.87 -24.44 -7.78
C LEU A 235 -25.95 -25.50 -8.11
N PRO A 236 -25.81 -26.30 -9.17
CA PRO A 236 -26.77 -27.37 -9.49
C PRO A 236 -26.98 -28.35 -8.32
N PRO A 237 -28.21 -28.87 -8.09
CA PRO A 237 -28.52 -29.69 -6.90
C PRO A 237 -27.64 -30.94 -6.70
N ASN A 238 -27.07 -31.48 -7.78
CA ASN A 238 -26.14 -32.61 -7.74
C ASN A 238 -24.72 -32.24 -7.26
N TRP A 239 -24.42 -30.96 -7.03
CA TRP A 239 -23.14 -30.53 -6.48
C TRP A 239 -23.05 -30.83 -4.99
N ARG A 240 -22.10 -31.68 -4.60
CA ARG A 240 -21.85 -32.11 -3.21
C ARG A 240 -20.54 -31.53 -2.67
N ARG A 241 -20.34 -31.61 -1.35
CA ARG A 241 -19.16 -31.05 -0.67
C ARG A 241 -17.85 -31.64 -1.17
N GLU A 242 -17.82 -32.94 -1.46
CA GLU A 242 -16.62 -33.66 -1.89
C GLU A 242 -16.10 -33.16 -3.24
N HIS A 243 -16.98 -32.56 -4.06
CA HIS A 243 -16.62 -32.02 -5.36
C HIS A 243 -15.69 -30.80 -5.26
N PHE A 244 -15.70 -30.07 -4.14
CA PHE A 244 -14.77 -28.96 -3.93
C PHE A 244 -13.32 -29.43 -3.77
N GLY A 245 -13.11 -30.68 -3.32
CA GLY A 245 -11.79 -31.30 -3.19
C GLY A 245 -11.26 -31.95 -4.48
N GLN A 246 -11.98 -31.85 -5.60
CA GLN A 246 -11.61 -32.48 -6.87
C GLN A 246 -11.11 -31.43 -7.86
N SER A 247 -9.87 -31.57 -8.35
CA SER A 247 -9.21 -30.56 -9.19
C SER A 247 -9.89 -30.34 -10.54
N ASP A 248 -10.45 -31.39 -11.15
CA ASP A 248 -11.20 -31.34 -12.42
C ASP A 248 -12.53 -30.58 -12.25
N LYS A 249 -13.27 -30.84 -11.17
CA LYS A 249 -14.51 -30.13 -10.84
C LYS A 249 -14.23 -28.69 -10.44
N SER A 250 -13.15 -28.46 -9.69
CA SER A 250 -12.70 -27.11 -9.34
C SER A 250 -12.36 -26.28 -10.58
N GLN A 251 -11.68 -26.88 -11.58
CA GLN A 251 -11.45 -26.22 -12.87
C GLN A 251 -12.76 -25.79 -13.54
N ARG A 252 -13.74 -26.68 -13.64
CA ARG A 252 -15.05 -26.38 -14.25
C ARG A 252 -15.84 -25.35 -13.46
N LEU A 253 -15.83 -25.45 -12.13
CA LEU A 253 -16.49 -24.53 -11.22
C LEU A 253 -15.98 -23.11 -11.42
N PHE A 254 -14.67 -22.90 -11.37
CA PHE A 254 -14.09 -21.56 -11.46
C PHE A 254 -14.13 -21.00 -12.88
N ALA A 255 -14.10 -21.83 -13.92
CA ALA A 255 -14.39 -21.40 -15.28
C ALA A 255 -15.83 -20.90 -15.44
N ALA A 256 -16.82 -21.65 -14.94
CA ALA A 256 -18.21 -21.26 -14.96
C ALA A 256 -18.49 -20.01 -14.10
N TYR A 257 -17.84 -19.92 -12.93
CA TYR A 257 -17.90 -18.75 -12.06
C TYR A 257 -17.29 -17.51 -12.73
N ALA A 258 -16.14 -17.63 -13.39
CA ALA A 258 -15.53 -16.52 -14.12
C ALA A 258 -16.46 -15.97 -15.20
N LEU A 259 -17.09 -16.86 -15.98
CA LEU A 259 -18.05 -16.49 -17.01
C LEU A 259 -19.29 -15.82 -16.40
N HIS A 260 -19.82 -16.36 -15.31
CA HIS A 260 -20.95 -15.77 -14.58
C HIS A 260 -20.61 -14.38 -14.04
N PHE A 261 -19.46 -14.24 -13.40
CA PHE A 261 -18.94 -12.98 -12.88
C PHE A 261 -18.84 -11.92 -13.98
N ALA A 262 -18.22 -12.25 -15.12
CA ALA A 262 -18.09 -11.33 -16.25
C ALA A 262 -19.46 -10.92 -16.83
N LYS A 263 -20.38 -11.89 -17.02
CA LYS A 263 -21.73 -11.63 -17.55
C LYS A 263 -22.55 -10.71 -16.66
N VAL A 264 -22.52 -10.91 -15.34
CA VAL A 264 -23.33 -10.11 -14.40
C VAL A 264 -22.72 -8.73 -14.21
N ARG A 265 -21.40 -8.63 -13.99
CA ARG A 265 -20.73 -7.35 -13.77
C ARG A 265 -20.66 -6.50 -15.04
N GLY A 266 -20.55 -7.12 -16.22
CA GLY A 266 -20.58 -6.43 -17.52
C GLY A 266 -21.88 -5.70 -17.84
N ARG A 267 -22.97 -5.93 -17.09
CA ARG A 267 -24.20 -5.14 -17.22
C ARG A 267 -24.08 -3.73 -16.63
N THR A 268 -23.14 -3.52 -15.72
CA THR A 268 -23.05 -2.28 -14.91
C THR A 268 -21.65 -1.68 -14.87
N HIS A 269 -20.63 -2.41 -15.29
CA HIS A 269 -19.23 -2.00 -15.20
C HIS A 269 -18.48 -2.30 -16.50
N ASP A 270 -17.42 -1.53 -16.74
CA ASP A 270 -16.52 -1.73 -17.88
C ASP A 270 -15.61 -2.95 -17.73
N TYR A 271 -14.90 -3.29 -18.80
CA TYR A 271 -14.01 -4.45 -18.86
C TYR A 271 -12.81 -4.34 -17.89
N ASP A 272 -12.24 -3.15 -17.74
CA ASP A 272 -11.09 -2.93 -16.85
C ASP A 272 -11.47 -3.15 -15.38
N TYR A 273 -12.66 -2.70 -14.98
CA TYR A 273 -13.22 -2.97 -13.68
C TYR A 273 -13.37 -4.47 -13.45
N ILE A 274 -13.97 -5.19 -14.40
CA ILE A 274 -14.20 -6.64 -14.34
C ILE A 274 -12.87 -7.38 -14.20
N LYS A 275 -11.89 -7.07 -15.05
CA LYS A 275 -10.56 -7.66 -15.03
C LYS A 275 -9.82 -7.42 -13.72
N ASN A 276 -9.78 -6.17 -13.25
CA ASN A 276 -9.09 -5.81 -12.01
C ASN A 276 -9.74 -6.48 -10.79
N HIS A 277 -11.07 -6.55 -10.75
CA HIS A 277 -11.77 -7.23 -9.66
C HIS A 277 -11.60 -8.75 -9.72
N TRP A 278 -11.59 -9.34 -10.92
CA TRP A 278 -11.30 -10.75 -11.13
C TRP A 278 -9.89 -11.12 -10.64
N ALA A 279 -8.88 -10.35 -11.00
CA ALA A 279 -7.50 -10.57 -10.54
C ALA A 279 -7.37 -10.52 -9.01
N LYS A 280 -8.03 -9.56 -8.35
CA LYS A 280 -8.10 -9.48 -6.88
C LYS A 280 -8.79 -10.72 -6.28
N GLY A 281 -9.87 -11.18 -6.91
CA GLY A 281 -10.57 -12.42 -6.62
C GLY A 281 -9.70 -13.66 -6.67
N CYS A 282 -8.98 -13.84 -7.78
CA CYS A 282 -8.07 -14.97 -7.96
C CYS A 282 -6.97 -15.00 -6.90
N ASN A 283 -6.44 -13.82 -6.52
CA ASN A 283 -5.47 -13.72 -5.44
C ASN A 283 -6.08 -14.16 -4.10
N PHE A 284 -7.32 -13.75 -3.81
CA PHE A 284 -8.06 -14.25 -2.64
C PHE A 284 -8.21 -15.76 -2.67
N LEU A 285 -8.71 -16.34 -3.76
CA LEU A 285 -8.92 -17.79 -3.89
C LEU A 285 -7.63 -18.58 -3.66
N ARG A 286 -6.54 -18.18 -4.30
CA ARG A 286 -5.22 -18.81 -4.14
C ARG A 286 -4.75 -18.77 -2.68
N LYS A 287 -4.84 -17.61 -2.04
CA LYS A 287 -4.27 -17.40 -0.70
C LYS A 287 -5.15 -17.83 0.46
N ALA A 288 -6.47 -17.81 0.28
CA ALA A 288 -7.44 -18.17 1.32
C ALA A 288 -7.92 -19.62 1.18
N PHE A 289 -8.36 -20.01 -0.01
CA PHE A 289 -9.18 -21.20 -0.22
C PHE A 289 -8.38 -22.40 -0.74
N PHE A 290 -7.42 -22.17 -1.65
CA PHE A 290 -6.57 -23.25 -2.17
C PHE A 290 -5.46 -23.64 -1.21
N SER A 291 -4.83 -22.64 -0.57
CA SER A 291 -3.74 -22.84 0.38
C SER A 291 -4.13 -23.68 1.60
N CYS A 292 -5.38 -23.61 2.04
CA CYS A 292 -5.90 -24.38 3.17
C CYS A 292 -6.61 -25.69 2.76
N GLY A 293 -6.63 -26.02 1.46
CA GLY A 293 -7.27 -27.23 0.94
C GLY A 293 -8.80 -27.22 0.94
N LEU A 294 -9.45 -26.08 1.22
CA LEU A 294 -10.92 -25.96 1.18
C LEU A 294 -11.47 -26.21 -0.22
N PHE A 295 -10.69 -25.80 -1.24
CA PHE A 295 -10.92 -26.16 -2.63
C PHE A 295 -9.62 -26.73 -3.20
N ALA A 296 -9.74 -27.78 -4.02
CA ALA A 296 -8.60 -28.25 -4.79
C ALA A 296 -8.15 -27.18 -5.80
N SER A 297 -6.83 -27.08 -5.98
CA SER A 297 -6.28 -26.18 -6.99
C SER A 297 -6.72 -26.63 -8.39
N PRO A 298 -7.24 -25.72 -9.24
CA PRO A 298 -7.60 -26.05 -10.62
C PRO A 298 -6.37 -26.57 -11.41
N LEU A 299 -6.55 -27.62 -12.20
CA LEU A 299 -5.46 -28.28 -12.97
C LEU A 299 -4.67 -27.31 -13.86
N TRP A 300 -5.36 -26.36 -14.49
CA TRP A 300 -4.79 -25.38 -15.43
C TRP A 300 -4.76 -23.97 -14.85
N GLY A 301 -4.94 -23.86 -13.53
CA GLY A 301 -5.09 -22.57 -12.85
C GLY A 301 -6.45 -21.90 -13.07
N LEU A 302 -6.59 -20.74 -12.42
CA LEU A 302 -7.79 -19.91 -12.55
C LEU A 302 -7.81 -19.21 -13.92
N PRO A 303 -8.98 -19.06 -14.55
CA PRO A 303 -9.11 -18.32 -15.80
C PRO A 303 -8.48 -16.93 -15.72
N GLU A 304 -7.78 -16.49 -16.76
CA GLU A 304 -7.26 -15.14 -16.87
C GLU A 304 -8.07 -14.35 -17.89
N PHE A 305 -8.44 -13.12 -17.55
CA PHE A 305 -9.08 -12.22 -18.51
C PHE A 305 -8.01 -11.47 -19.30
N PRO A 306 -8.04 -11.53 -20.63
CA PRO A 306 -7.01 -10.93 -21.48
C PRO A 306 -6.92 -9.42 -21.25
N SER A 307 -5.81 -8.79 -21.60
CA SER A 307 -5.78 -7.33 -21.69
C SER A 307 -6.60 -6.91 -22.90
N ALA A 308 -7.56 -5.98 -22.74
CA ALA A 308 -8.19 -5.35 -23.89
C ALA A 308 -7.09 -4.58 -24.63
N GLY A 309 -6.73 -5.03 -25.84
CA GLY A 309 -5.92 -4.30 -26.83
C GLY A 309 -4.59 -3.68 -26.36
N SER A 310 -3.47 -4.22 -26.85
CA SER A 310 -2.09 -3.72 -26.65
C SER A 310 -1.60 -3.79 -25.19
N PRO A 311 -0.32 -4.11 -24.92
CA PRO A 311 0.23 -3.86 -23.59
C PRO A 311 -0.06 -2.41 -23.27
N ASN A 312 -0.75 -2.15 -22.16
CA ASN A 312 -1.12 -0.81 -21.71
C ASN A 312 0.15 0.05 -21.65
N ARG A 313 0.48 0.70 -22.76
CA ARG A 313 1.57 1.67 -22.91
C ARG A 313 1.05 2.98 -22.34
N THR A 314 0.53 2.94 -21.10
CA THR A 314 -0.03 4.07 -20.34
C THR A 314 0.97 5.22 -20.20
N HIS A 315 2.23 4.95 -20.54
CA HIS A 315 3.33 5.89 -20.49
C HIS A 315 3.82 6.35 -21.85
N GLU A 316 3.26 5.89 -22.96
CA GLU A 316 3.58 6.42 -24.29
C GLU A 316 2.53 7.45 -24.69
N ARG A 317 2.97 8.57 -25.26
CA ARG A 317 2.10 9.58 -25.84
C ARG A 317 2.61 9.95 -27.23
N SER A 318 1.70 10.41 -28.07
CA SER A 318 2.04 11.02 -29.35
C SER A 318 2.03 12.54 -29.21
N ASP A 319 2.95 13.22 -29.89
CA ASP A 319 2.84 14.66 -30.14
C ASP A 319 1.85 14.92 -31.29
N GLY A 320 1.52 16.20 -31.53
CA GLY A 320 0.64 16.62 -32.62
C GLY A 320 1.20 16.34 -34.02
N ALA A 321 2.46 15.93 -34.14
CA ALA A 321 3.16 15.59 -35.38
C ALA A 321 3.34 14.07 -35.57
N GLY A 322 2.78 13.24 -34.68
CA GLY A 322 2.85 11.77 -34.76
C GLY A 322 4.08 11.12 -34.12
N GLY A 323 4.99 11.90 -33.52
CA GLY A 323 6.15 11.41 -32.76
C GLY A 323 5.74 10.81 -31.43
N ARG A 324 6.20 9.58 -31.12
CA ARG A 324 5.89 8.90 -29.86
C ARG A 324 6.99 9.08 -28.82
N TYR A 325 6.62 9.37 -27.57
CA TYR A 325 7.54 9.59 -26.45
C TYR A 325 7.05 8.93 -25.15
N SER A 326 7.99 8.57 -24.27
CA SER A 326 7.76 8.06 -22.92
C SER A 326 7.52 9.19 -21.92
N THR A 327 6.58 8.96 -21.02
CA THR A 327 6.10 9.89 -20.00
C THR A 327 6.41 9.44 -18.57
N LYS A 328 7.40 8.56 -18.38
CA LYS A 328 7.81 8.12 -17.04
C LYS A 328 8.76 9.06 -16.31
N LEU A 329 9.41 9.96 -17.03
CA LEU A 329 10.37 10.92 -16.50
C LEU A 329 9.77 12.33 -16.49
N LEU A 330 10.45 13.26 -15.82
CA LEU A 330 10.19 14.71 -15.91
C LEU A 330 10.31 15.18 -17.37
N THR A 331 11.35 14.72 -18.06
CA THR A 331 11.66 14.99 -19.46
C THR A 331 11.00 13.95 -20.38
N ASN A 332 10.49 14.38 -21.54
CA ASN A 332 9.95 13.46 -22.55
C ASN A 332 11.11 12.74 -23.24
N VAL A 333 11.03 11.41 -23.33
CA VAL A 333 12.05 10.59 -24.01
C VAL A 333 11.47 10.01 -25.30
N PRO A 334 12.00 10.35 -26.49
CA PRO A 334 11.57 9.75 -27.75
C PRO A 334 11.68 8.22 -27.73
N LEU A 335 10.77 7.52 -28.41
CA LEU A 335 10.82 6.04 -28.51
C LEU A 335 11.92 5.52 -29.45
N LYS A 336 12.54 6.39 -30.23
CA LYS A 336 13.71 6.11 -31.07
C LYS A 336 14.71 7.24 -30.90
N LEU A 337 15.97 6.89 -30.68
CA LEU A 337 17.10 7.82 -30.71
C LEU A 337 17.81 7.59 -32.04
N THR A 338 17.88 8.63 -32.86
CA THR A 338 18.39 8.54 -34.24
C THR A 338 19.91 8.63 -34.32
N ASP A 339 20.55 9.26 -33.33
CA ASP A 339 21.98 9.54 -33.31
C ASP A 339 22.50 9.84 -31.89
N LYS A 340 23.84 9.89 -31.75
CA LYS A 340 24.54 10.14 -30.49
C LYS A 340 24.33 11.57 -29.97
N GLU A 341 24.22 12.56 -30.85
CA GLU A 341 24.05 13.97 -30.48
C GLU A 341 22.68 14.22 -29.83
N ALA A 342 21.62 13.61 -30.39
CA ALA A 342 20.28 13.63 -29.84
C ALA A 342 20.22 12.94 -28.46
N ALA A 343 20.95 11.84 -28.27
CA ALA A 343 21.06 11.18 -26.98
C ALA A 343 21.78 12.08 -25.95
N GLU A 344 22.89 12.72 -26.33
CA GLU A 344 23.61 13.64 -25.45
C GLU A 344 22.78 14.87 -25.06
N LEU A 345 22.05 15.45 -26.02
CA LEU A 345 21.13 16.56 -25.76
C LEU A 345 20.01 16.14 -24.79
N LEU A 346 19.46 14.94 -24.98
CA LEU A 346 18.47 14.39 -24.06
C LEU A 346 19.05 14.19 -22.66
N PHE A 347 20.28 13.70 -22.53
CA PHE A 347 20.93 13.49 -21.23
C PHE A 347 21.16 14.81 -20.51
N ARG A 348 21.59 15.85 -21.24
CA ARG A 348 21.72 17.22 -20.71
C ARG A 348 20.37 17.74 -20.24
N THR A 349 19.30 17.51 -21.01
CA THR A 349 17.95 17.96 -20.67
C THR A 349 17.43 17.27 -19.40
N ILE A 350 17.59 15.94 -19.27
CA ILE A 350 17.19 15.19 -18.07
C ILE A 350 17.89 15.74 -16.82
N ARG A 351 19.21 15.99 -16.91
CA ARG A 351 19.98 16.54 -15.80
C ARG A 351 19.58 17.98 -15.47
N ALA A 352 19.34 18.82 -16.48
CA ALA A 352 18.91 20.20 -16.29
C ALA A 352 17.53 20.30 -15.64
N ASP A 353 16.58 19.48 -16.08
CA ASP A 353 15.24 19.42 -15.49
C ASP A 353 15.29 18.97 -14.02
N LEU A 354 16.11 17.97 -13.68
CA LEU A 354 16.36 17.57 -12.29
C LEU A 354 16.99 18.67 -11.45
N ALA A 355 18.03 19.34 -11.97
CA ALA A 355 18.72 20.42 -11.28
C ALA A 355 17.77 21.59 -10.97
N ARG A 356 16.85 21.91 -11.90
CA ARG A 356 15.81 22.94 -11.69
C ARG A 356 14.85 22.57 -10.57
N ILE A 357 14.38 21.32 -10.53
CA ILE A 357 13.53 20.83 -9.43
C ILE A 357 14.29 20.84 -8.10
N GLN A 358 15.57 20.45 -8.10
CA GLN A 358 16.40 20.50 -6.91
C GLN A 358 16.57 21.94 -6.40
N ALA A 359 16.89 22.89 -7.28
CA ALA A 359 17.03 24.30 -6.93
C ALA A 359 15.71 24.88 -6.35
N TRP A 360 14.57 24.58 -6.97
CA TRP A 360 13.26 24.94 -6.43
C TRP A 360 13.02 24.36 -5.04
N ALA A 361 13.29 23.06 -4.85
CA ALA A 361 13.09 22.40 -3.57
C ALA A 361 13.97 23.04 -2.48
N ASP A 362 15.23 23.31 -2.79
CA ASP A 362 16.19 23.92 -1.87
C ASP A 362 15.81 25.35 -1.47
N ALA A 363 15.41 26.17 -2.46
CA ALA A 363 14.95 27.52 -2.22
C ALA A 363 13.69 27.53 -1.34
N ARG A 364 12.72 26.65 -1.63
CA ARG A 364 11.47 26.55 -0.89
C ARG A 364 11.67 26.01 0.53
N ILE A 365 12.53 25.01 0.73
CA ILE A 365 12.91 24.52 2.05
C ILE A 365 13.57 25.64 2.85
N SER A 366 14.52 26.35 2.25
CA SER A 366 15.24 27.46 2.88
C SER A 366 14.29 28.58 3.32
N GLU A 367 13.33 28.95 2.47
CA GLU A 367 12.32 29.97 2.76
C GLU A 367 11.38 29.53 3.90
N ILE A 368 10.87 28.30 3.89
CA ILE A 368 10.04 27.75 4.98
C ILE A 368 10.83 27.72 6.30
N TRP A 369 12.07 27.26 6.26
CA TRP A 369 12.92 27.19 7.44
C TRP A 369 13.32 28.56 7.97
N ASN A 370 13.53 29.53 7.08
CA ASN A 370 13.74 30.94 7.47
C ASN A 370 12.50 31.50 8.15
N ARG A 371 11.29 31.23 7.66
CA ARG A 371 10.05 31.61 8.34
C ARG A 371 9.96 31.02 9.75
N TYR A 372 10.33 29.75 9.93
CA TYR A 372 10.39 29.13 11.26
C TYR A 372 11.41 29.79 12.19
N LYS A 373 12.61 30.13 11.70
CA LYS A 373 13.62 30.86 12.49
C LYS A 373 13.13 32.27 12.87
N VAL A 374 12.46 32.97 11.96
CA VAL A 374 11.87 34.29 12.23
C VAL A 374 10.75 34.18 13.25
N PHE A 375 9.85 33.21 13.10
CA PHE A 375 8.80 32.88 14.07
C PHE A 375 9.37 32.74 15.49
N LEU A 376 10.43 31.95 15.68
CA LEU A 376 11.05 31.77 16.99
C LEU A 376 11.56 33.09 17.58
N LYS A 377 12.19 33.94 16.77
CA LYS A 377 12.66 35.27 17.21
C LYS A 377 11.49 36.17 17.62
N LEU A 378 10.46 36.26 16.77
CA LEU A 378 9.26 37.08 17.02
C LEU A 378 8.49 36.60 18.25
N SER A 379 8.43 35.28 18.47
CA SER A 379 7.73 34.71 19.63
C SER A 379 8.39 35.07 20.97
N ALA A 380 9.70 35.32 20.97
CA ALA A 380 10.44 35.69 22.18
C ALA A 380 10.30 37.19 22.52
N SER A 381 10.03 38.06 21.54
CA SER A 381 9.89 39.50 21.74
C SER A 381 8.43 39.98 21.84
N GLY A 382 7.47 39.12 21.52
CA GLY A 382 6.05 39.46 21.51
C GLY A 382 5.35 39.35 22.85
N THR A 383 4.21 40.00 22.96
CA THR A 383 3.30 39.85 24.11
C THR A 383 2.15 38.90 23.75
N VAL A 384 1.91 37.91 24.62
CA VAL A 384 0.81 36.94 24.47
C VAL A 384 -0.54 37.65 24.54
N ARG A 385 -1.42 37.37 23.57
CA ARG A 385 -2.79 37.90 23.53
C ARG A 385 -3.75 36.92 24.21
N GLU A 386 -4.53 37.43 25.15
CA GLU A 386 -5.54 36.67 25.89
C GLU A 386 -6.92 37.34 25.79
N PHE A 387 -7.98 36.54 25.95
CA PHE A 387 -9.33 37.06 26.14
C PHE A 387 -9.46 37.59 27.57
N SER A 388 -10.10 38.75 27.78
CA SER A 388 -10.45 39.16 29.14
C SER A 388 -11.53 38.25 29.73
N LYS A 389 -11.65 38.24 31.05
CA LYS A 389 -12.71 37.54 31.81
C LYS A 389 -14.15 37.90 31.37
N ALA A 390 -14.35 39.00 30.64
CA ALA A 390 -15.65 39.43 30.11
C ALA A 390 -15.80 39.22 28.58
N GLY A 391 -14.89 38.47 27.93
CA GLY A 391 -14.96 38.20 26.49
C GLY A 391 -14.54 39.35 25.56
N HIS A 392 -14.11 40.49 26.11
CA HIS A 392 -13.50 41.59 25.35
C HIS A 392 -11.96 41.46 25.33
N THR A 393 -11.27 41.77 24.24
CA THR A 393 -9.80 41.84 24.22
C THR A 393 -9.32 43.06 25.01
N LEU A 394 -8.39 42.86 25.95
CA LEU A 394 -7.94 43.90 26.91
C LEU A 394 -7.25 45.11 26.26
N ARG A 395 -6.94 45.10 24.96
CA ARG A 395 -6.44 46.27 24.21
C ARG A 395 -6.86 46.21 22.74
N LYS A 396 -7.99 46.83 22.38
CA LYS A 396 -8.51 46.93 20.98
C LYS A 396 -7.49 47.42 19.95
N GLY A 397 -6.42 48.12 20.37
CA GLY A 397 -5.34 48.58 19.50
C GLY A 397 -4.24 47.54 19.22
N ALA A 398 -3.95 46.64 20.17
CA ALA A 398 -2.81 45.72 20.11
C ALA A 398 -3.04 44.50 19.18
N THR A 399 -4.29 44.27 18.77
CA THR A 399 -4.70 43.19 17.86
C THR A 399 -4.84 43.63 16.41
N ARG A 400 -4.78 44.95 16.13
CA ARG A 400 -4.87 45.47 14.77
C ARG A 400 -3.59 45.15 14.01
N ARG A 401 -3.73 44.80 12.73
CA ARG A 401 -2.58 44.60 11.82
C ARG A 401 -1.72 45.86 11.66
N THR A 402 -2.26 47.03 11.98
CA THR A 402 -1.59 48.33 11.96
C THR A 402 -0.71 48.59 13.19
N HIS A 403 -0.71 47.69 14.19
CA HIS A 403 0.13 47.84 15.38
C HIS A 403 1.59 47.46 15.06
N GLU A 404 2.55 48.24 15.55
CA GLU A 404 3.98 48.03 15.28
C GLU A 404 4.47 46.62 15.63
N SER A 405 4.09 46.10 16.80
CA SER A 405 4.43 44.75 17.25
C SER A 405 3.40 43.67 16.88
N TRP A 406 2.60 43.86 15.82
CA TRP A 406 1.51 42.93 15.51
C TRP A 406 2.02 41.51 15.23
N GLN A 407 3.13 41.36 14.50
CA GLN A 407 3.69 40.06 14.11
C GLN A 407 4.31 39.32 15.31
N GLU A 408 5.02 40.05 16.16
CA GLU A 408 5.60 39.58 17.42
C GLU A 408 4.49 39.03 18.33
N ASN A 409 3.43 39.82 18.52
CA ASN A 409 2.29 39.41 19.34
C ASN A 409 1.57 38.19 18.76
N VAL A 410 1.42 38.08 17.43
CA VAL A 410 0.87 36.89 16.76
C VAL A 410 1.74 35.65 17.05
N ALA A 411 3.06 35.77 16.87
CA ALA A 411 4.00 34.67 17.09
C ALA A 411 4.02 34.22 18.56
N ALA A 412 4.07 35.17 19.51
CA ALA A 412 4.05 34.88 20.94
C ALA A 412 2.73 34.23 21.37
N THR A 413 1.60 34.72 20.85
CA THR A 413 0.28 34.14 21.13
C THR A 413 0.20 32.70 20.64
N TYR A 414 0.66 32.43 19.41
CA TYR A 414 0.68 31.07 18.87
C TYR A 414 1.63 30.14 19.62
N ALA A 415 2.82 30.63 20.01
CA ALA A 415 3.77 29.84 20.80
C ALA A 415 3.21 29.45 22.17
N ALA A 416 2.45 30.34 22.81
CA ALA A 416 1.84 30.10 24.11
C ALA A 416 0.61 29.17 24.04
N ARG A 417 -0.24 29.34 23.01
CA ARG A 417 -1.51 28.62 22.89
C ARG A 417 -1.41 27.30 22.12
N GLY A 418 -0.44 27.18 21.22
CA GLY A 418 -0.36 26.08 20.27
C GLY A 418 -1.33 26.22 19.10
N PHE A 419 -1.58 25.09 18.42
CA PHE A 419 -2.48 25.03 17.28
C PHE A 419 -3.94 24.86 17.72
N GLU A 420 -4.83 25.66 17.13
CA GLU A 420 -6.28 25.67 17.41
C GLU A 420 -7.05 25.85 16.09
N THR A 421 -8.25 25.29 15.99
CA THR A 421 -9.13 25.48 14.82
C THR A 421 -10.27 26.45 15.14
N PRO A 422 -10.96 27.02 14.12
CA PRO A 422 -12.16 27.82 14.38
C PRO A 422 -13.30 27.07 15.09
N ASN A 423 -13.27 25.73 15.11
CA ASN A 423 -14.22 24.94 15.89
C ASN A 423 -13.86 24.93 17.39
N ASP A 424 -12.57 25.01 17.72
CA ASP A 424 -12.09 25.08 19.11
C ASP A 424 -12.24 26.49 19.67
N GLU A 425 -11.88 27.49 18.87
CA GLU A 425 -11.98 28.90 19.22
C GLU A 425 -12.55 29.70 18.02
N PRO A 426 -13.85 30.01 18.01
CA PRO A 426 -14.46 30.77 16.92
C PRO A 426 -13.87 32.19 16.74
N ARG A 427 -13.17 32.72 17.75
CA ARG A 427 -12.65 34.09 17.79
C ARG A 427 -11.17 34.20 17.45
N LEU A 428 -10.58 33.23 16.74
CA LEU A 428 -9.17 33.28 16.31
C LEU A 428 -8.80 34.58 15.58
N ASP A 429 -9.74 35.20 14.84
CA ASP A 429 -9.53 36.49 14.17
C ASP A 429 -9.22 37.63 15.17
N LEU A 430 -9.72 37.56 16.41
CA LEU A 430 -9.40 38.54 17.46
C LEU A 430 -7.99 38.34 18.02
N LEU A 431 -7.49 37.10 18.01
CA LEU A 431 -6.16 36.75 18.49
C LEU A 431 -5.08 37.03 17.43
N TYR A 432 -5.35 36.69 16.17
CA TYR A 432 -4.34 36.74 15.11
C TYR A 432 -4.54 37.87 14.10
N GLY A 433 -5.75 38.44 14.01
CA GLY A 433 -6.13 39.43 13.01
C GLY A 433 -6.72 38.79 11.74
N ALA A 434 -7.68 39.47 11.11
CA ALA A 434 -8.29 39.06 9.85
C ALA A 434 -7.64 39.76 8.63
N PRO A 435 -7.58 39.12 7.44
CA PRO A 435 -7.87 37.70 7.21
C PRO A 435 -6.80 36.78 7.84
N ARG A 436 -7.17 35.54 8.18
CA ARG A 436 -6.23 34.53 8.74
C ARG A 436 -5.35 33.86 7.70
N SER A 437 -5.70 34.00 6.43
CA SER A 437 -5.11 33.25 5.32
C SER A 437 -3.64 33.53 5.08
N ASP A 438 -3.06 34.56 5.68
CA ASP A 438 -1.65 34.95 5.56
C ASP A 438 -0.90 34.85 6.90
N VAL A 439 -1.60 34.68 8.01
CA VAL A 439 -1.01 34.48 9.35
C VAL A 439 -0.14 33.22 9.41
N TYR A 440 -0.50 32.15 8.68
CA TYR A 440 0.27 30.90 8.65
C TYR A 440 1.76 31.12 8.30
N SER A 441 2.06 32.17 7.53
CA SER A 441 3.43 32.52 7.13
C SER A 441 4.27 33.03 8.31
N ILE A 442 3.66 33.81 9.21
CA ILE A 442 4.29 34.39 10.41
C ILE A 442 4.60 33.30 11.43
N ILE A 443 3.69 32.35 11.59
CA ILE A 443 3.81 31.25 12.57
C ILE A 443 4.43 29.97 11.97
N ALA A 444 4.93 30.06 10.74
CA ALA A 444 5.61 28.99 10.02
C ALA A 444 4.84 27.66 9.96
N LEU A 445 3.51 27.72 9.85
CA LEU A 445 2.67 26.53 9.76
C LEU A 445 2.78 25.84 8.40
N PRO A 446 2.91 24.50 8.35
CA PRO A 446 2.92 23.76 7.10
C PRO A 446 1.51 23.65 6.53
N THR A 447 1.19 24.49 5.55
CA THR A 447 -0.07 24.45 4.79
C THR A 447 -0.03 23.43 3.65
N ALA A 448 -1.18 23.17 3.06
CA ALA A 448 -1.38 22.25 1.96
C ALA A 448 -0.35 22.43 0.83
N GLY A 449 0.53 21.43 0.64
CA GLY A 449 1.55 21.42 -0.41
C GLY A 449 2.90 22.07 -0.02
N SER A 450 3.01 22.72 1.13
CA SER A 450 4.27 23.33 1.60
C SER A 450 5.40 22.30 1.82
N LEU A 451 5.05 21.12 2.31
CA LEU A 451 6.00 20.03 2.57
C LEU A 451 6.42 19.25 1.32
N LEU A 452 5.84 19.55 0.14
CA LEU A 452 6.16 18.86 -1.11
C LEU A 452 7.64 19.04 -1.50
N ALA A 453 8.21 20.23 -1.26
CA ALA A 453 9.63 20.51 -1.50
C ALA A 453 10.55 19.62 -0.63
N HIS A 454 10.21 19.44 0.65
CA HIS A 454 10.95 18.55 1.56
C HIS A 454 10.89 17.10 1.07
N MET A 455 9.71 16.61 0.67
CA MET A 455 9.56 15.28 0.09
C MET A 455 10.35 15.11 -1.20
N ALA A 456 10.35 16.12 -2.08
CA ALA A 456 11.09 16.10 -3.34
C ALA A 456 12.61 15.99 -3.09
N ALA A 457 13.16 16.81 -2.19
CA ALA A 457 14.57 16.77 -1.83
C ALA A 457 14.97 15.41 -1.22
N LEU A 458 14.12 14.84 -0.36
CA LEU A 458 14.34 13.49 0.20
C LEU A 458 14.34 12.40 -0.89
N VAL A 459 13.49 12.50 -1.91
CA VAL A 459 13.47 11.56 -3.05
C VAL A 459 14.72 11.69 -3.93
N ILE A 460 15.21 12.92 -4.15
CA ILE A 460 16.44 13.16 -4.92
C ILE A 460 17.65 12.53 -4.21
N GLU A 461 17.76 12.73 -2.90
CA GLU A 461 18.80 12.10 -2.06
C GLU A 461 18.66 10.57 -2.04
N HIS A 462 17.43 10.07 -1.81
CA HIS A 462 17.12 8.66 -1.60
C HIS A 462 15.97 8.18 -2.51
N PRO A 463 16.24 7.81 -3.78
CA PRO A 463 15.21 7.42 -4.76
C PRO A 463 14.42 6.17 -4.38
N LEU A 464 14.94 5.39 -3.44
CA LEU A 464 14.27 4.23 -2.86
C LEU A 464 13.00 4.61 -2.07
N LEU A 465 12.87 5.86 -1.61
CA LEU A 465 11.68 6.40 -0.96
C LEU A 465 10.54 6.54 -1.97
N THR A 466 9.37 5.96 -1.68
CA THR A 466 8.18 6.04 -2.55
C THR A 466 7.22 7.12 -2.04
N PRO A 467 6.31 7.64 -2.88
CA PRO A 467 5.24 8.54 -2.40
C PRO A 467 4.43 7.91 -1.26
N SER A 468 4.11 6.62 -1.36
CA SER A 468 3.41 5.88 -0.30
C SER A 468 4.22 5.76 0.98
N PHE A 469 5.56 5.70 0.89
CA PHE A 469 6.44 5.66 2.05
C PHE A 469 6.22 6.92 2.90
N PHE A 470 6.20 8.11 2.29
CA PHE A 470 5.93 9.36 3.02
C PHE A 470 4.54 9.41 3.66
N THR A 471 3.52 8.87 2.99
CA THR A 471 2.15 8.78 3.53
C THR A 471 2.08 7.82 4.73
N GLU A 472 2.83 6.72 4.68
CA GLU A 472 2.76 5.63 5.67
C GLU A 472 3.80 5.77 6.80
N LEU A 473 4.77 6.68 6.70
CA LEU A 473 5.84 6.83 7.68
C LEU A 473 5.32 7.45 9.00
N THR A 474 5.48 6.72 10.09
CA THR A 474 5.08 7.12 11.45
C THR A 474 6.31 7.45 12.29
N LEU A 475 6.34 8.60 12.96
CA LEU A 475 7.38 8.93 13.94
C LEU A 475 7.25 8.05 15.19
N TYR A 476 6.02 7.82 15.65
CA TYR A 476 5.69 7.06 16.85
C TYR A 476 4.90 5.79 16.51
N ASP A 477 5.13 4.70 17.23
CA ASP A 477 4.32 3.49 17.13
C ASP A 477 3.02 3.59 17.95
N LYS A 478 2.31 2.47 18.05
CA LYS A 478 1.04 2.38 18.78
C LYS A 478 1.20 2.50 20.29
N ASP A 479 2.40 2.20 20.80
CA ASP A 479 2.75 2.24 22.22
C ASP A 479 3.44 3.57 22.56
N ASP A 480 3.28 4.57 21.68
CA ASP A 480 3.83 5.92 21.77
C ASP A 480 5.37 5.99 21.82
N ARG A 481 6.05 4.92 21.38
CA ARG A 481 7.52 4.88 21.29
C ARG A 481 7.99 5.40 19.94
N VAL A 482 9.18 6.02 19.90
CA VAL A 482 9.80 6.45 18.64
C VAL A 482 10.16 5.21 17.83
N ALA A 483 9.61 5.09 16.62
CA ALA A 483 9.71 3.86 15.83
C ALA A 483 10.11 4.06 14.36
N GLY A 484 9.69 5.15 13.70
CA GLY A 484 10.00 5.34 12.27
C GLY A 484 11.28 6.11 11.96
N VAL A 485 11.98 6.55 13.00
CA VAL A 485 13.27 7.22 12.90
C VAL A 485 14.17 6.66 14.00
N SER A 486 15.32 6.11 13.64
CA SER A 486 16.31 5.59 14.58
C SER A 486 17.71 6.08 14.21
N GLU A 487 18.65 6.01 15.15
CA GLU A 487 20.07 6.28 14.90
C GLU A 487 20.83 4.96 15.03
N ILE A 488 21.55 4.56 13.97
CA ILE A 488 22.39 3.36 13.93
C ILE A 488 23.77 3.82 13.43
N ASP A 489 24.83 3.50 14.16
CA ASP A 489 26.22 3.86 13.81
C ASP A 489 26.41 5.36 13.50
N SER A 490 25.79 6.23 14.30
CA SER A 490 25.79 7.69 14.11
C SER A 490 25.17 8.17 12.79
N ARG A 491 24.34 7.36 12.14
CA ARG A 491 23.54 7.72 10.97
C ARG A 491 22.05 7.58 11.26
N TRP A 492 21.27 8.54 10.82
CA TRP A 492 19.82 8.49 10.91
C TRP A 492 19.26 7.48 9.91
N VAL A 493 18.38 6.60 10.38
CA VAL A 493 17.73 5.56 9.59
C VAL A 493 16.22 5.76 9.65
N LEU A 494 15.58 5.86 8.47
CA LEU A 494 14.12 5.76 8.38
C LEU A 494 13.71 4.30 8.40
N ASP A 495 12.75 3.98 9.26
CA ASP A 495 12.19 2.65 9.39
C ASP A 495 10.70 2.68 9.02
N GLY A 496 10.42 2.39 7.74
CA GLY A 496 9.07 2.42 7.20
C GLY A 496 8.59 1.03 6.81
N LYS A 497 7.27 0.82 6.86
CA LYS A 497 6.64 -0.41 6.35
C LYS A 497 6.15 -0.20 4.92
N LYS A 498 6.32 -1.22 4.09
CA LYS A 498 5.79 -1.31 2.72
C LYS A 498 4.77 -2.44 2.69
N ALA A 499 3.52 -2.13 3.04
CA ALA A 499 2.47 -3.12 3.28
C ALA A 499 2.27 -4.14 2.14
N ARG A 500 2.58 -3.75 0.89
CA ARG A 500 2.48 -4.64 -0.29
C ARG A 500 3.53 -5.75 -0.39
N LYS A 501 4.58 -5.76 0.45
CA LYS A 501 5.62 -6.79 0.44
C LYS A 501 5.29 -8.03 1.29
N GLY A 502 4.23 -7.98 2.10
CA GLY A 502 3.91 -9.03 3.08
C GLY A 502 4.61 -8.80 4.42
N PRO A 503 4.13 -9.41 5.52
CA PRO A 503 4.57 -9.07 6.88
C PRO A 503 6.08 -9.28 7.12
N ASP A 504 6.68 -10.31 6.53
CA ASP A 504 8.08 -10.69 6.80
C ASP A 504 9.11 -9.81 6.06
N THR A 505 8.71 -9.09 5.00
CA THR A 505 9.59 -8.26 4.17
C THR A 505 9.08 -6.82 4.02
N ALA A 506 8.05 -6.45 4.79
CA ALA A 506 7.46 -5.12 4.76
C ALA A 506 8.42 -4.04 5.28
N GLN A 507 9.32 -4.38 6.20
CA GLN A 507 10.20 -3.38 6.82
C GLN A 507 11.29 -2.94 5.84
N GLN A 508 11.39 -1.62 5.62
CA GLN A 508 12.41 -1.00 4.79
C GLN A 508 13.18 0.00 5.65
N LYS A 509 14.42 -0.37 5.99
CA LYS A 509 15.39 0.51 6.66
C LYS A 509 16.19 1.28 5.63
N VAL A 510 16.22 2.61 5.78
CA VAL A 510 16.87 3.53 4.84
C VAL A 510 17.87 4.39 5.61
N PRO A 511 19.18 4.15 5.46
CA PRO A 511 20.19 5.04 6.01
C PRO A 511 20.16 6.37 5.25
N LEU A 512 19.97 7.47 5.97
CA LEU A 512 19.92 8.82 5.42
C LEU A 512 21.31 9.42 5.28
N SER A 513 21.43 10.33 4.31
CA SER A 513 22.54 11.29 4.24
C SER A 513 22.34 12.40 5.28
N ASP A 514 23.40 13.10 5.65
CA ASP A 514 23.34 14.20 6.64
C ASP A 514 22.32 15.27 6.23
N ARG A 515 22.31 15.64 4.93
CA ARG A 515 21.34 16.58 4.36
C ARG A 515 19.91 16.06 4.47
N ALA A 516 19.66 14.79 4.15
CA ALA A 516 18.33 14.21 4.27
C ALA A 516 17.85 14.15 5.73
N ALA A 517 18.76 13.85 6.66
CA ALA A 517 18.47 13.88 8.10
C ALA A 517 18.14 15.30 8.59
N GLU A 518 18.86 16.31 8.11
CA GLU A 518 18.57 17.72 8.42
C GLU A 518 17.17 18.12 7.92
N ILE A 519 16.86 17.82 6.65
CA ILE A 519 15.54 18.11 6.05
C ILE A 519 14.43 17.43 6.85
N LEU A 520 14.62 16.17 7.23
CA LEU A 520 13.66 15.44 8.07
C LEU A 520 13.47 16.10 9.44
N GLY A 521 14.57 16.53 10.07
CA GLY A 521 14.53 17.25 11.34
C GLY A 521 13.76 18.57 11.26
N GLN A 522 13.87 19.30 10.16
CA GLN A 522 13.06 20.49 9.90
C GLN A 522 11.58 20.15 9.81
N VAL A 523 11.21 19.11 9.03
CA VAL A 523 9.81 18.64 8.93
C VAL A 523 9.26 18.30 10.31
N ILE A 524 10.00 17.55 11.12
CA ILE A 524 9.56 17.15 12.47
C ILE A 524 9.26 18.39 13.32
N LYS A 525 10.13 19.40 13.30
CA LYS A 525 9.92 20.65 14.06
C LYS A 525 8.72 21.45 13.57
N LEU A 526 8.58 21.63 12.26
CA LEU A 526 7.48 22.39 11.64
C LEU A 526 6.10 21.79 11.94
N THR A 527 6.03 20.47 12.03
CA THR A 527 4.78 19.72 12.21
C THR A 527 4.46 19.42 13.68
N GLN A 528 5.36 19.75 14.62
CA GLN A 528 5.18 19.47 16.04
C GLN A 528 3.91 20.10 16.64
N PRO A 529 3.55 21.37 16.34
CA PRO A 529 2.31 21.95 16.87
C PRO A 529 1.06 21.21 16.41
N LEU A 530 1.04 20.74 15.16
CA LEU A 530 -0.07 19.97 14.60
C LEU A 530 -0.18 18.59 15.26
N ARG A 531 0.95 17.94 15.56
CA ARG A 531 0.97 16.67 16.31
C ARG A 531 0.42 16.85 17.71
N ASN A 532 0.84 17.89 18.42
CA ASN A 532 0.37 18.16 19.77
C ASN A 532 -1.16 18.33 19.79
N TYR A 533 -1.70 19.09 18.84
CA TYR A 533 -3.14 19.26 18.67
C TYR A 533 -3.87 17.93 18.41
N LEU A 534 -3.43 17.16 17.40
CA LEU A 534 -4.06 15.88 17.07
C LEU A 534 -3.96 14.86 18.22
N LYS A 535 -2.84 14.84 18.94
CA LYS A 535 -2.66 13.99 20.13
C LYS A 535 -3.63 14.39 21.23
N GLY A 536 -3.80 15.70 21.49
CA GLY A 536 -4.78 16.21 22.46
C GLY A 536 -6.25 15.89 22.10
N LYS A 537 -6.56 15.72 20.81
CA LYS A 537 -7.87 15.27 20.33
C LYS A 537 -8.04 13.75 20.27
N GLY A 538 -7.00 12.97 20.57
CA GLY A 538 -7.01 11.51 20.46
C GLY A 538 -6.99 10.99 19.01
N ASP A 539 -6.62 11.82 18.02
CA ASP A 539 -6.56 11.40 16.61
C ASP A 539 -5.22 10.67 16.32
N PRO A 540 -5.22 9.38 15.98
CA PRO A 540 -4.00 8.59 15.80
C PRO A 540 -3.08 9.08 14.68
N SER A 541 -3.54 9.98 13.81
CA SER A 541 -2.76 10.62 12.75
C SER A 541 -1.62 11.49 13.29
N TRP A 542 -1.65 11.90 14.57
CA TRP A 542 -0.54 12.62 15.21
C TRP A 542 0.80 11.87 15.12
N ARG A 543 0.75 10.54 14.98
CA ARG A 543 1.93 9.68 14.85
C ARG A 543 2.68 9.87 13.52
N ARG A 544 2.08 10.50 12.50
CA ARG A 544 2.69 10.66 11.17
C ARG A 544 3.81 11.72 11.18
N ILE A 545 4.81 11.55 10.32
CA ILE A 545 5.87 12.56 10.16
C ILE A 545 5.34 13.77 9.37
N PHE A 546 4.73 13.53 8.21
CA PHE A 546 4.26 14.58 7.32
C PHE A 546 2.79 14.90 7.60
N ILE A 547 2.57 16.01 8.31
CA ILE A 547 1.24 16.52 8.66
C ILE A 547 1.14 17.95 8.12
N GLU A 548 0.00 18.29 7.55
CA GLU A 548 -0.28 19.63 7.04
C GLU A 548 -1.70 20.06 7.44
N THR A 549 -1.94 21.36 7.40
CA THR A 549 -3.28 21.96 7.51
C THR A 549 -3.67 22.55 6.16
N GLY A 550 -4.96 22.73 5.90
CA GLY A 550 -5.47 23.30 4.64
C GLY A 550 -4.95 24.72 4.38
N LYS A 551 -5.75 25.73 4.73
CA LYS A 551 -5.43 27.16 4.59
C LYS A 551 -4.84 27.79 5.86
N GLY A 552 -4.28 26.98 6.77
CA GLY A 552 -3.58 27.45 7.96
C GLY A 552 -4.22 26.99 9.26
N PHE A 553 -5.48 27.32 9.53
CA PHE A 553 -6.16 26.95 10.80
C PHE A 553 -7.27 25.91 10.59
N ASP A 554 -7.27 25.23 9.44
CA ASP A 554 -8.19 24.10 9.19
C ASP A 554 -7.69 22.85 9.93
N ASP A 555 -8.58 21.87 10.12
CA ASP A 555 -8.22 20.60 10.74
C ASP A 555 -6.99 19.98 10.05
N PRO A 556 -5.91 19.71 10.81
CA PRO A 556 -4.70 19.15 10.26
C PRO A 556 -4.86 17.66 9.98
N GLY A 557 -4.09 17.15 9.03
CA GLY A 557 -4.12 15.74 8.66
C GLY A 557 -2.85 15.29 7.96
N PRO A 558 -2.71 13.99 7.70
CA PRO A 558 -1.54 13.44 7.01
C PRO A 558 -1.48 13.95 5.57
N VAL A 559 -0.25 14.24 5.10
CA VAL A 559 -0.03 14.67 3.73
C VAL A 559 -0.35 13.53 2.76
N VAL A 560 -1.17 13.81 1.75
CA VAL A 560 -1.41 12.91 0.61
C VAL A 560 -0.65 13.42 -0.60
N ALA A 561 0.59 12.96 -0.77
CA ALA A 561 1.51 13.51 -1.77
C ALA A 561 0.95 13.53 -3.21
N SER A 562 0.21 12.49 -3.62
CA SER A 562 -0.39 12.43 -4.97
C SER A 562 -1.40 13.54 -5.23
N LYS A 563 -2.19 13.94 -4.22
CA LYS A 563 -3.14 15.05 -4.30
C LYS A 563 -2.46 16.41 -4.43
N ARG A 564 -1.17 16.53 -4.09
CA ARG A 564 -0.38 17.78 -4.15
C ARG A 564 0.33 17.99 -5.50
N THR A 565 0.33 16.98 -6.35
CA THR A 565 0.94 17.04 -7.70
C THR A 565 -0.08 16.87 -8.82
N SER A 566 -1.36 16.65 -8.51
CA SER A 566 -2.44 16.45 -9.47
C SER A 566 -3.44 17.61 -9.46
N GLY A 567 -4.02 17.94 -10.62
CA GLY A 567 -5.06 18.97 -10.76
C GLY A 567 -4.52 20.33 -11.18
N VAL A 568 -5.39 21.15 -11.79
CA VAL A 568 -5.02 22.42 -12.44
C VAL A 568 -4.43 23.41 -11.45
N ASP A 569 -5.02 23.54 -10.26
CA ASP A 569 -4.55 24.50 -9.24
C ASP A 569 -3.14 24.17 -8.73
N ASN A 570 -2.84 22.89 -8.51
CA ASN A 570 -1.51 22.46 -8.08
C ASN A 570 -0.46 22.68 -9.18
N VAL A 571 -0.83 22.46 -10.44
CA VAL A 571 0.05 22.74 -11.59
C VAL A 571 0.33 24.24 -11.68
N ASN A 572 -0.68 25.09 -11.54
CA ASN A 572 -0.50 26.54 -11.57
C ASN A 572 0.35 27.02 -10.38
N ARG A 573 0.09 26.52 -9.17
CA ARG A 573 0.91 26.83 -7.98
C ARG A 573 2.38 26.45 -8.20
N LEU A 574 2.64 25.22 -8.64
CA LEU A 574 4.01 24.75 -8.87
C LEU A 574 4.69 25.49 -10.03
N THR A 575 3.94 25.87 -11.07
CA THR A 575 4.46 26.71 -12.16
C THR A 575 4.94 28.05 -11.60
N ASN A 576 4.12 28.74 -10.82
CA ASN A 576 4.47 30.02 -10.20
C ASN A 576 5.69 29.87 -9.28
N GLU A 577 5.73 28.81 -8.45
CA GLU A 577 6.88 28.55 -7.58
C GLU A 577 8.16 28.27 -8.39
N LEU A 578 8.09 27.52 -9.49
CA LEU A 578 9.25 27.26 -10.35
C LEU A 578 9.75 28.53 -11.05
N VAL A 579 8.85 29.40 -11.50
CA VAL A 579 9.22 30.72 -12.05
C VAL A 579 9.91 31.56 -10.97
N SER A 580 9.34 31.65 -9.77
CA SER A 580 9.85 32.51 -8.70
C SER A 580 11.15 32.03 -8.07
N PHE A 581 11.32 30.71 -7.89
CA PHE A 581 12.44 30.15 -7.13
C PHE A 581 13.55 29.56 -7.99
N ALA A 582 13.28 29.22 -9.24
CA ALA A 582 14.26 28.58 -10.13
C ALA A 582 14.56 29.40 -11.41
N ASP A 583 14.14 30.67 -11.44
CA ASP A 583 14.32 31.62 -12.56
C ASP A 583 14.01 30.99 -13.92
N MET A 584 12.89 30.26 -13.96
CA MET A 584 12.47 29.51 -15.14
C MET A 584 11.52 30.34 -15.99
N ARG A 585 11.68 30.26 -17.32
CA ARG A 585 10.66 30.73 -18.25
C ARG A 585 9.32 30.05 -17.95
N GLU A 586 8.23 30.81 -18.00
CA GLU A 586 6.90 30.33 -17.61
C GLU A 586 6.48 29.06 -18.38
N GLU A 587 6.80 28.99 -19.68
CA GLU A 587 6.50 27.81 -20.51
C GLU A 587 7.23 26.55 -20.04
N ASP A 588 8.52 26.67 -19.72
CA ASP A 588 9.35 25.56 -19.20
C ASP A 588 8.89 25.15 -17.81
N ALA A 589 8.57 26.13 -16.95
CA ALA A 589 8.04 25.90 -15.61
C ALA A 589 6.71 25.15 -15.68
N ARG A 590 5.81 25.56 -16.59
CA ARG A 590 4.51 24.92 -16.78
C ARG A 590 4.65 23.52 -17.37
N ARG A 591 5.61 23.31 -18.28
CA ARG A 591 5.95 21.97 -18.78
C ARG A 591 6.38 21.08 -17.62
N LEU A 592 7.36 21.50 -16.82
CA LEU A 592 7.84 20.70 -15.68
C LEU A 592 6.74 20.46 -14.65
N ALA A 593 5.96 21.48 -14.27
CA ALA A 593 4.89 21.36 -13.29
C ALA A 593 3.84 20.32 -13.69
N LYS A 594 3.46 20.26 -14.98
CA LYS A 594 2.53 19.23 -15.50
C LYS A 594 3.10 17.81 -15.44
N ARG A 595 4.42 17.66 -15.47
CA ARG A 595 5.14 16.37 -15.47
C ARG A 595 5.59 15.96 -14.08
N PHE A 596 5.63 16.90 -13.15
CA PHE A 596 6.14 16.70 -11.81
C PHE A 596 5.22 15.82 -10.98
N SER A 597 5.80 14.77 -10.43
CA SER A 597 5.26 13.96 -9.35
C SER A 597 6.44 13.33 -8.62
N LEU A 598 6.27 12.91 -7.37
CA LEU A 598 7.33 12.17 -6.67
C LEU A 598 7.71 10.86 -7.39
N VAL A 599 6.81 10.28 -8.20
CA VAL A 599 7.08 9.08 -9.01
C VAL A 599 7.98 9.40 -10.20
N THR A 600 7.67 10.46 -10.95
CA THR A 600 8.44 10.87 -12.14
C THR A 600 9.79 11.46 -11.73
N LEU A 601 9.85 12.21 -10.62
CA LEU A 601 11.09 12.70 -10.02
C LEU A 601 12.02 11.54 -9.66
N ARG A 602 11.51 10.55 -8.93
CA ARG A 602 12.24 9.34 -8.57
C ARG A 602 12.78 8.60 -9.80
N ALA A 603 11.94 8.41 -10.82
CA ALA A 603 12.35 7.74 -12.05
C ALA A 603 13.45 8.54 -12.78
N SER A 604 13.29 9.86 -12.89
CA SER A 604 14.29 10.76 -13.46
C SER A 604 15.62 10.68 -12.72
N GLU A 605 15.62 10.70 -11.39
CA GLU A 605 16.84 10.62 -10.59
C GLU A 605 17.57 9.28 -10.79
N VAL A 606 16.85 8.16 -10.81
CA VAL A 606 17.43 6.85 -11.10
C VAL A 606 18.03 6.81 -12.50
N VAL A 607 17.32 7.35 -13.50
CA VAL A 607 17.85 7.46 -14.86
C VAL A 607 19.10 8.35 -14.88
N ALA A 608 19.11 9.49 -14.21
CA ALA A 608 20.29 10.36 -14.17
C ALA A 608 21.53 9.67 -13.57
N ARG A 609 21.34 8.87 -12.50
CA ARG A 609 22.40 8.02 -11.93
C ARG A 609 22.86 6.96 -12.92
N TYR A 610 21.93 6.27 -13.59
CA TYR A 610 22.25 5.29 -14.64
C TYR A 610 23.01 5.93 -15.82
N LEU A 611 22.61 7.13 -16.26
CA LEU A 611 23.31 7.87 -17.32
C LEU A 611 24.74 8.27 -16.91
N LYS A 612 25.01 8.42 -15.61
CA LYS A 612 26.35 8.71 -15.08
C LYS A 612 27.21 7.45 -15.00
N LYS A 613 26.61 6.34 -14.56
CA LYS A 613 27.25 5.03 -14.44
C LYS A 613 26.26 3.95 -14.91
N PRO A 614 26.37 3.49 -16.17
CA PRO A 614 25.41 2.56 -16.77
C PRO A 614 25.47 1.17 -16.13
N ASP A 615 24.71 1.00 -15.04
CA ASP A 615 24.56 -0.26 -14.31
C ASP A 615 23.08 -0.47 -13.96
N LEU A 616 22.44 -1.46 -14.61
CA LEU A 616 21.03 -1.78 -14.40
C LEU A 616 20.78 -2.42 -13.02
N ALA A 617 21.75 -3.16 -12.48
CA ALA A 617 21.62 -3.74 -11.15
C ALA A 617 21.68 -2.65 -10.07
N GLU A 618 22.59 -1.68 -10.23
CA GLU A 618 22.66 -0.51 -9.36
C GLU A 618 21.38 0.35 -9.46
N ALA A 619 20.84 0.54 -10.67
CA ALA A 619 19.57 1.22 -10.88
C ALA A 619 18.38 0.48 -10.23
N ALA A 620 18.33 -0.85 -10.30
CA ALA A 620 17.31 -1.67 -9.61
C ALA A 620 17.42 -1.53 -8.08
N LYS A 621 18.65 -1.52 -7.55
CA LYS A 621 18.93 -1.30 -6.12
C LYS A 621 18.48 0.08 -5.67
N ASN A 622 18.76 1.12 -6.45
CA ASN A 622 18.30 2.49 -6.18
C ASN A 622 16.75 2.61 -6.19
N LEU A 623 16.05 1.73 -6.91
CA LEU A 623 14.59 1.62 -6.87
C LEU A 623 14.08 0.76 -5.70
N GLY A 624 14.95 0.13 -4.91
CA GLY A 624 14.56 -0.78 -3.83
C GLY A 624 13.92 -2.07 -4.33
N HIS A 625 14.34 -2.55 -5.50
CA HIS A 625 14.01 -3.89 -5.98
C HIS A 625 14.95 -4.92 -5.32
N GLU A 626 14.42 -6.08 -4.92
CA GLU A 626 15.21 -7.14 -4.28
C GLU A 626 16.11 -7.88 -5.27
N ARG A 627 15.67 -7.96 -6.53
CA ARG A 627 16.41 -8.55 -7.64
C ARG A 627 16.23 -7.70 -8.88
N LEU A 628 17.20 -7.76 -9.79
CA LEU A 628 17.05 -7.15 -11.11
C LEU A 628 15.93 -7.87 -11.88
N SER A 629 14.98 -7.10 -12.39
CA SER A 629 13.91 -7.60 -13.26
C SER A 629 13.78 -6.64 -14.43
N PHE A 630 14.05 -7.11 -15.65
CA PHE A 630 14.00 -6.29 -16.87
C PHE A 630 12.62 -5.68 -17.08
N HIS A 631 11.56 -6.48 -16.95
CA HIS A 631 10.18 -6.00 -17.03
C HIS A 631 9.83 -4.92 -15.98
N GLN A 632 10.49 -4.91 -14.81
CA GLN A 632 10.30 -3.87 -13.81
C GLN A 632 11.15 -2.64 -14.09
N ILE A 633 12.40 -2.80 -14.57
CA ILE A 633 13.33 -1.68 -14.77
C ILE A 633 13.05 -0.89 -16.04
N GLU A 634 12.57 -1.54 -17.11
CA GLU A 634 12.14 -0.88 -18.36
C GLU A 634 10.99 0.12 -18.13
N ARG A 635 10.27 -0.02 -17.02
CA ARG A 635 9.24 0.94 -16.58
C ARG A 635 9.82 2.23 -16.02
N TYR A 636 11.11 2.25 -15.66
CA TYR A 636 11.80 3.41 -15.09
C TYR A 636 12.90 3.92 -16.00
N VAL A 637 13.70 3.03 -16.60
CA VAL A 637 14.71 3.36 -17.60
C VAL A 637 14.11 3.06 -18.97
N PRO A 638 13.77 4.08 -19.78
CA PRO A 638 13.18 3.88 -21.11
C PRO A 638 14.04 2.94 -21.99
N PRO A 639 13.42 1.99 -22.72
CA PRO A 639 14.14 1.06 -23.60
C PRO A 639 15.13 1.72 -24.57
N PRO A 640 14.85 2.91 -25.17
CA PRO A 640 15.82 3.57 -26.05
C PRO A 640 17.13 3.93 -25.34
N LEU A 641 17.09 4.27 -24.05
CA LEU A 641 18.30 4.55 -23.27
C LEU A 641 19.08 3.27 -22.97
N ILE A 642 18.38 2.16 -22.70
CA ILE A 642 19.02 0.87 -22.47
C ILE A 642 19.72 0.42 -23.75
N ALA A 643 19.01 0.46 -24.89
CA ALA A 643 19.54 0.09 -26.20
C ALA A 643 20.78 0.92 -26.56
N PHE A 644 20.76 2.24 -26.36
CA PHE A 644 21.91 3.12 -26.62
C PHE A 644 23.18 2.69 -25.86
N PHE A 645 23.07 2.35 -24.57
CA PHE A 645 24.23 1.88 -23.81
C PHE A 645 24.63 0.46 -24.21
N GLN A 646 23.68 -0.43 -24.48
CA GLN A 646 23.97 -1.79 -24.95
C GLN A 646 24.72 -1.77 -26.29
N GLU A 647 24.27 -0.99 -27.27
CA GLU A 647 24.97 -0.80 -28.55
C GLU A 647 26.39 -0.28 -28.35
N ARG A 648 26.58 0.69 -27.44
CA ARG A 648 27.91 1.21 -27.08
C ARG A 648 28.79 0.11 -26.48
N TRP A 649 28.26 -0.71 -25.56
CA TRP A 649 29.00 -1.83 -24.97
C TRP A 649 29.38 -2.89 -26.01
N VAL A 650 28.48 -3.23 -26.91
CA VAL A 650 28.74 -4.16 -28.03
C VAL A 650 29.86 -3.62 -28.92
N ARG A 651 29.82 -2.34 -29.31
CA ARG A 651 30.88 -1.73 -30.12
C ARG A 651 32.22 -1.70 -29.40
N ILE A 652 32.23 -1.36 -28.11
CA ILE A 652 33.46 -1.42 -27.28
C ILE A 652 34.02 -2.85 -27.29
N PHE A 653 33.17 -3.85 -27.07
CA PHE A 653 33.60 -5.25 -27.07
C PHE A 653 34.15 -5.69 -28.44
N GLN A 654 33.44 -5.38 -29.53
CA GLN A 654 33.87 -5.70 -30.89
C GLN A 654 35.22 -5.03 -31.22
N ASN A 655 35.36 -3.74 -30.92
CA ASN A 655 36.63 -3.02 -31.17
C ASN A 655 37.77 -3.57 -30.32
N ALA A 656 37.52 -4.01 -29.08
CA ALA A 656 38.53 -4.68 -28.26
C ALA A 656 38.96 -6.04 -28.84
N VAL A 657 37.99 -6.86 -29.31
CA VAL A 657 38.27 -8.15 -29.95
C VAL A 657 39.06 -7.97 -31.25
N ILE A 658 38.65 -7.04 -32.12
CA ILE A 658 39.35 -6.73 -33.37
C ILE A 658 40.77 -6.22 -33.08
N ALA A 659 40.90 -5.30 -32.13
CA ALA A 659 42.20 -4.74 -31.75
C ALA A 659 43.15 -5.78 -31.15
N GLU A 660 42.66 -6.79 -30.42
CA GLU A 660 43.48 -7.88 -29.88
C GLU A 660 43.81 -8.92 -30.95
N ALA A 661 42.83 -9.33 -31.76
CA ALA A 661 43.03 -10.31 -32.83
C ALA A 661 44.04 -9.83 -33.89
N LEU A 662 44.10 -8.52 -34.13
CA LEU A 662 45.00 -7.90 -35.10
C LEU A 662 46.24 -7.27 -34.46
N LYS A 663 46.61 -7.64 -33.23
CA LYS A 663 47.71 -6.98 -32.50
C LYS A 663 49.06 -6.98 -33.24
N ASP A 664 49.31 -8.01 -34.05
CA ASP A 664 50.53 -8.19 -34.85
C ASP A 664 50.33 -7.84 -36.34
N SER A 665 49.15 -7.32 -36.72
CA SER A 665 48.82 -6.97 -38.10
C SER A 665 49.03 -5.48 -38.38
N GLU A 666 49.61 -5.16 -39.54
CA GLU A 666 49.73 -3.78 -40.05
C GLU A 666 48.35 -3.12 -40.28
N TYR A 667 47.29 -3.91 -40.42
CA TYR A 667 45.92 -3.43 -40.64
C TYR A 667 45.14 -3.17 -39.35
N ARG A 668 45.75 -3.36 -38.17
CA ARG A 668 45.09 -3.22 -36.85
C ARG A 668 44.32 -1.92 -36.71
N LEU A 669 44.94 -0.79 -37.06
CA LEU A 669 44.33 0.53 -36.96
C LEU A 669 43.19 0.68 -37.98
N ARG A 670 43.42 0.25 -39.24
CA ARG A 670 42.44 0.34 -40.33
C ARG A 670 41.19 -0.51 -40.09
N ALA A 671 41.33 -1.61 -39.36
CA ALA A 671 40.23 -2.52 -39.03
C ALA A 671 39.39 -2.06 -37.83
N THR A 672 39.85 -1.03 -37.11
CA THR A 672 39.13 -0.41 -35.99
C THR A 672 38.62 0.97 -36.36
N ASP A 673 37.64 1.48 -35.62
CA ASP A 673 37.09 2.84 -35.81
C ASP A 673 37.99 3.97 -35.24
N PHE A 674 39.29 3.73 -34.99
CA PHE A 674 40.20 4.72 -34.37
C PHE A 674 41.00 5.49 -35.42
N GLU A 675 41.18 6.79 -35.20
CA GLU A 675 41.89 7.69 -36.13
C GLU A 675 43.40 7.64 -35.94
N SER A 676 43.89 7.17 -34.79
CA SER A 676 45.32 7.09 -34.47
C SER A 676 45.68 5.92 -33.55
N SER A 677 46.96 5.51 -33.60
CA SER A 677 47.51 4.51 -32.67
C SER A 677 47.42 4.96 -31.20
N ASP A 678 47.50 6.26 -30.94
CA ASP A 678 47.36 6.82 -29.59
C ASP A 678 45.93 6.69 -29.06
N GLU A 679 44.93 6.95 -29.90
CA GLU A 679 43.52 6.75 -29.57
C GLU A 679 43.20 5.27 -29.33
N LEU A 680 43.73 4.37 -30.18
CA LEU A 680 43.62 2.93 -29.98
C LEU A 680 44.28 2.49 -28.66
N ASN A 681 45.48 3.01 -28.33
CA ASN A 681 46.15 2.73 -27.07
C ASN A 681 45.36 3.26 -25.86
N GLN A 682 44.80 4.47 -25.96
CA GLN A 682 43.95 5.05 -24.92
C GLN A 682 42.67 4.23 -24.73
N PHE A 683 42.05 3.79 -25.83
CA PHE A 683 40.91 2.90 -25.81
C PHE A 683 41.25 1.57 -25.14
N LEU A 684 42.35 0.92 -25.52
CA LEU A 684 42.78 -0.34 -24.89
C LEU A 684 43.09 -0.14 -23.40
N ASN A 685 43.75 0.94 -22.99
CA ASN A 685 44.00 1.21 -21.58
C ASN A 685 42.71 1.39 -20.74
N ASN A 686 41.66 1.93 -21.36
CA ASN A 686 40.38 2.23 -20.70
C ASN A 686 39.35 1.10 -20.79
N HIS A 687 39.42 0.29 -21.85
CA HIS A 687 38.36 -0.63 -22.28
C HIS A 687 38.87 -2.01 -22.70
N ALA A 688 40.17 -2.22 -22.90
CA ALA A 688 40.66 -3.58 -23.04
C ALA A 688 40.21 -4.33 -21.81
N LEU A 689 39.59 -5.48 -22.05
CA LEU A 689 39.44 -6.51 -21.04
C LEU A 689 40.77 -6.54 -20.30
N ARG A 690 40.79 -6.17 -19.01
CA ARG A 690 42.00 -6.27 -18.18
C ARG A 690 42.30 -7.76 -18.01
N LEU A 691 42.71 -8.43 -19.08
CA LEU A 691 43.62 -9.56 -19.06
C LEU A 691 44.96 -8.99 -18.60
N ARG A 692 45.04 -8.58 -17.33
CA ARG A 692 46.32 -8.26 -16.71
C ARG A 692 47.08 -9.58 -16.65
N GLY A 693 47.88 -9.84 -17.68
CA GLY A 693 49.14 -10.55 -17.49
C GLY A 693 49.93 -9.76 -16.46
N VAL A 694 50.01 -10.29 -15.24
CA VAL A 694 50.98 -9.80 -14.26
C VAL A 694 52.37 -10.04 -14.87
N PRO A 695 53.25 -9.02 -14.96
CA PRO A 695 54.63 -9.23 -15.39
C PRO A 695 55.29 -10.27 -14.48
N ALA A 696 55.98 -11.25 -15.07
CA ALA A 696 56.52 -12.41 -14.38
C ALA A 696 57.47 -12.07 -13.20
N GLU A 697 57.96 -10.84 -13.12
CA GLU A 697 58.89 -10.34 -12.12
C GLU A 697 58.22 -9.95 -10.78
N ALA A 698 56.91 -9.66 -10.78
CA ALA A 698 56.18 -9.28 -9.56
C ALA A 698 55.77 -10.49 -8.68
N ARG A 699 56.05 -11.73 -9.11
CA ARG A 699 55.65 -12.97 -8.40
C ARG A 699 56.36 -13.23 -7.08
N ARG A 700 57.44 -12.52 -6.74
CA ARG A 700 58.24 -12.88 -5.56
C ARG A 700 57.96 -12.11 -4.27
N GLN A 701 57.19 -11.01 -4.28
CA GLN A 701 57.00 -10.23 -3.04
C GLN A 701 55.63 -9.55 -2.85
N ALA A 702 54.61 -9.83 -3.67
CA ALA A 702 53.27 -9.34 -3.38
C ALA A 702 52.51 -10.34 -2.49
N LYS A 703 52.26 -9.96 -1.23
CA LYS A 703 51.24 -10.61 -0.39
C LYS A 703 49.92 -10.58 -1.14
N VAL A 704 49.28 -11.75 -1.22
CA VAL A 704 47.92 -11.92 -1.76
C VAL A 704 46.98 -11.06 -0.92
N ASP A 705 46.45 -10.00 -1.52
CA ASP A 705 45.34 -9.25 -0.96
C ASP A 705 44.05 -9.91 -1.47
N ASP A 706 43.18 -10.28 -0.55
CA ASP A 706 41.93 -11.03 -0.75
C ASP A 706 40.81 -10.11 -1.30
N GLY A 707 41.09 -9.52 -2.46
CA GLY A 707 40.20 -8.61 -3.17
C GLY A 707 39.58 -9.26 -4.40
N ASP A 708 38.37 -9.80 -4.23
CA ASP A 708 37.36 -10.20 -5.22
C ASP A 708 37.67 -9.83 -6.69
N SER A 709 38.51 -10.62 -7.34
CA SER A 709 38.79 -10.49 -8.77
C SER A 709 37.70 -11.21 -9.56
N GLN A 710 36.57 -10.54 -9.80
CA GLN A 710 35.48 -11.09 -10.59
C GLN A 710 35.68 -10.82 -12.10
N VAL A 711 35.54 -11.86 -12.91
CA VAL A 711 35.56 -11.79 -14.37
C VAL A 711 34.12 -11.73 -14.87
N TYR A 712 33.80 -10.72 -15.69
CA TYR A 712 32.47 -10.57 -16.31
C TYR A 712 32.48 -11.16 -17.72
N PHE A 713 31.49 -12.00 -18.02
CA PHE A 713 31.32 -12.66 -19.31
C PHE A 713 29.92 -12.38 -19.86
N ALA A 714 29.83 -12.00 -21.14
CA ALA A 714 28.57 -11.87 -21.85
C ALA A 714 28.15 -13.26 -22.36
N ALA A 715 27.07 -13.80 -21.82
CA ALA A 715 26.51 -15.08 -22.24
C ALA A 715 25.30 -14.86 -23.15
N SER A 716 25.31 -15.49 -24.31
CA SER A 716 24.17 -15.65 -25.23
C SER A 716 24.13 -17.09 -25.71
N VAL A 717 23.00 -17.54 -26.25
CA VAL A 717 22.88 -18.90 -26.83
C VAL A 717 23.97 -19.12 -27.88
N GLU A 718 24.17 -18.16 -28.78
CA GLU A 718 25.17 -18.23 -29.85
C GLU A 718 26.59 -18.34 -29.31
N THR A 719 26.93 -17.55 -28.27
CA THR A 719 28.26 -17.55 -27.67
C THR A 719 28.53 -18.88 -26.95
N LEU A 720 27.53 -19.43 -26.26
CA LEU A 720 27.63 -20.73 -25.60
C LEU A 720 27.68 -21.88 -26.61
N THR A 721 26.97 -21.78 -27.74
CA THR A 721 27.03 -22.76 -28.85
C THR A 721 28.43 -22.83 -29.44
N VAL A 722 29.08 -21.68 -29.68
CA VAL A 722 30.47 -21.65 -30.17
C VAL A 722 31.42 -22.28 -29.16
N LEU A 723 31.30 -21.95 -27.87
CA LEU A 723 32.14 -22.51 -26.82
C LEU A 723 31.94 -24.02 -26.65
N GLU A 724 30.69 -24.50 -26.69
CA GLU A 724 30.39 -25.93 -26.67
C GLU A 724 30.91 -26.64 -27.93
N GLY A 725 30.85 -25.97 -29.08
CA GLY A 725 31.37 -26.46 -30.35
C GLY A 725 32.88 -26.68 -30.31
N ILE A 726 33.64 -25.67 -29.88
CA ILE A 726 35.09 -25.77 -29.68
C ILE A 726 35.41 -26.86 -28.65
N ARG A 727 34.69 -26.90 -27.52
CA ARG A 727 34.89 -27.91 -26.47
C ARG A 727 34.68 -29.33 -26.98
N ARG A 728 33.62 -29.59 -27.75
CA ARG A 728 33.34 -30.90 -28.35
C ARG A 728 34.37 -31.26 -29.42
N ALA A 729 34.75 -30.32 -30.28
CA ALA A 729 35.74 -30.53 -31.34
C ALA A 729 37.12 -30.87 -30.76
N VAL A 730 37.60 -30.12 -29.75
CA VAL A 730 38.86 -30.40 -29.04
C VAL A 730 38.84 -31.77 -28.37
N ARG A 731 37.72 -32.18 -27.76
CA ARG A 731 37.58 -33.51 -27.14
C ARG A 731 37.55 -34.67 -28.14
N ARG A 732 37.11 -34.42 -29.37
CA ARG A 732 37.02 -35.40 -30.45
C ARG A 732 38.26 -35.42 -31.35
N ALA A 733 39.18 -34.45 -31.17
CA ALA A 733 40.36 -34.30 -31.99
C ALA A 733 41.27 -35.53 -31.92
N THR A 734 41.62 -36.08 -33.09
CA THR A 734 42.57 -37.19 -33.23
C THR A 734 44.01 -36.72 -33.45
N VAL A 735 44.18 -35.45 -33.80
CA VAL A 735 45.46 -34.75 -33.98
C VAL A 735 45.52 -33.61 -32.96
N PRO A 736 46.69 -33.23 -32.43
CA PRO A 736 46.79 -32.15 -31.44
C PRO A 736 46.19 -30.83 -31.96
N PRO A 737 45.16 -30.27 -31.29
CA PRO A 737 44.62 -28.95 -31.60
C PRO A 737 45.61 -27.83 -31.29
N THR A 738 45.33 -26.61 -31.75
CA THR A 738 46.14 -25.44 -31.37
C THR A 738 46.04 -25.18 -29.86
N ALA A 739 47.12 -24.64 -29.28
CA ALA A 739 47.15 -24.32 -27.85
C ALA A 739 45.99 -23.37 -27.44
N LEU A 740 45.63 -22.45 -28.33
CA LEU A 740 44.51 -21.54 -28.15
C LEU A 740 43.16 -22.28 -28.10
N ALA A 741 42.93 -23.26 -28.98
CA ALA A 741 41.71 -24.07 -28.95
C ALA A 741 41.58 -24.88 -27.64
N VAL A 742 42.71 -25.40 -27.14
CA VAL A 742 42.76 -26.12 -25.85
C VAL A 742 42.44 -25.18 -24.67
N GLU A 743 42.98 -23.96 -24.67
CA GLU A 743 42.67 -22.95 -23.65
C GLU A 743 41.19 -22.55 -23.65
N TRP A 744 40.60 -22.33 -24.83
CA TRP A 744 39.17 -22.03 -24.96
C TRP A 744 38.27 -23.18 -24.52
N ALA A 745 38.68 -24.43 -24.78
CA ALA A 745 37.95 -25.61 -24.31
C ALA A 745 37.98 -25.74 -22.77
N ASP A 746 39.14 -25.51 -22.13
CA ASP A 746 39.23 -25.51 -20.65
C ASP A 746 38.44 -24.36 -20.03
N TYR A 747 38.50 -23.18 -20.65
CA TYR A 747 37.68 -22.03 -20.26
C TYR A 747 36.18 -22.35 -20.32
N ALA A 748 35.71 -22.92 -21.44
CA ALA A 748 34.32 -23.35 -21.61
C ALA A 748 33.92 -24.36 -20.53
N ASP A 749 34.77 -25.33 -20.22
CA ASP A 749 34.50 -26.32 -19.16
C ASP A 749 34.36 -25.71 -17.76
N ARG A 750 35.12 -24.66 -17.45
CA ARG A 750 35.00 -23.94 -16.18
C ARG A 750 33.75 -23.08 -16.14
N LEU A 751 33.45 -22.38 -17.23
CA LEU A 751 32.25 -21.56 -17.35
C LEU A 751 30.97 -22.41 -17.24
N PHE A 752 30.90 -23.54 -17.95
CA PHE A 752 29.72 -24.42 -17.91
C PHE A 752 29.54 -25.07 -16.55
N ARG A 753 30.63 -25.44 -15.86
CA ARG A 753 30.56 -25.88 -14.46
C ARG A 753 30.02 -24.78 -13.55
N TYR A 754 30.46 -23.53 -13.73
CA TYR A 754 29.93 -22.40 -12.99
C TYR A 754 28.43 -22.20 -13.26
N ILE A 755 27.99 -22.24 -14.52
CA ILE A 755 26.57 -22.11 -14.89
C ILE A 755 25.72 -23.22 -14.24
N LYS A 756 26.17 -24.49 -14.31
CA LYS A 756 25.43 -25.65 -13.77
C LYS A 756 25.39 -25.71 -12.24
N HIS A 757 26.35 -25.08 -11.56
CA HIS A 757 26.52 -25.19 -10.10
C HIS A 757 26.49 -23.85 -9.35
N ALA A 758 26.11 -22.75 -9.99
CA ALA A 758 26.01 -21.44 -9.34
C ALA A 758 25.02 -21.46 -8.18
N GLN A 759 25.37 -20.81 -7.06
CA GLN A 759 24.47 -20.55 -5.95
C GLN A 759 24.33 -19.04 -5.70
N PRO A 760 23.11 -18.47 -5.83
CA PRO A 760 21.88 -19.12 -6.26
C PRO A 760 21.93 -19.54 -7.76
N PRO A 761 21.13 -20.54 -8.18
CA PRO A 761 21.07 -20.96 -9.58
C PRO A 761 20.68 -19.80 -10.48
N ARG A 762 21.38 -19.67 -11.61
CA ARG A 762 21.07 -18.68 -12.66
C ARG A 762 20.30 -19.38 -13.78
N GLU A 763 19.00 -19.56 -13.57
CA GLU A 763 18.10 -20.32 -14.47
C GLU A 763 18.19 -19.85 -15.92
N GLU A 764 18.37 -18.54 -16.15
CA GLU A 764 18.54 -17.97 -17.48
C GLU A 764 19.78 -18.52 -18.22
N LEU A 765 20.90 -18.70 -17.51
CA LEU A 765 22.13 -19.22 -18.10
C LEU A 765 22.06 -20.74 -18.32
N ILE A 766 21.32 -21.45 -17.47
CA ILE A 766 21.09 -22.88 -17.60
C ILE A 766 20.28 -23.16 -18.87
N VAL A 767 19.17 -22.43 -19.07
CA VAL A 767 18.34 -22.56 -20.28
C VAL A 767 19.15 -22.21 -21.54
N MET A 768 19.92 -21.12 -21.52
CA MET A 768 20.77 -20.76 -22.67
C MET A 768 21.83 -21.82 -22.97
N LEU A 769 22.38 -22.49 -21.95
CA LEU A 769 23.35 -23.56 -22.12
C LEU A 769 22.70 -24.84 -22.66
N GLU A 770 21.50 -25.19 -22.21
CA GLU A 770 20.73 -26.32 -22.73
C GLU A 770 20.35 -26.11 -24.21
N GLU A 771 19.92 -24.89 -24.57
CA GLU A 771 19.62 -24.51 -25.95
C GLU A 771 20.87 -24.55 -26.82
N ALA A 772 22.00 -24.04 -26.32
CA ALA A 772 23.29 -24.12 -26.99
C ALA A 772 23.80 -25.56 -27.21
N GLU A 773 23.61 -26.44 -26.22
CA GLU A 773 23.97 -27.87 -26.31
C GLU A 773 23.16 -28.61 -27.40
N CYS A 774 21.95 -28.14 -27.71
CA CYS A 774 21.10 -28.63 -28.80
C CYS A 774 21.53 -28.10 -30.18
N HIS A 775 21.83 -26.79 -30.30
CA HIS A 775 22.18 -26.16 -31.58
C HIS A 775 23.59 -26.46 -32.08
N VAL A 776 24.47 -26.98 -31.21
CA VAL A 776 25.86 -27.24 -31.59
C VAL A 776 26.00 -28.28 -32.71
N GLU A 777 25.02 -29.18 -32.87
CA GLU A 777 25.04 -30.19 -33.94
C GLU A 777 24.80 -29.60 -35.34
N GLU A 778 24.33 -28.35 -35.43
CA GLU A 778 24.07 -27.66 -36.68
C GLU A 778 25.34 -27.02 -37.30
N HIS A 779 26.47 -27.01 -36.57
CA HIS A 779 27.69 -26.29 -36.93
C HIS A 779 28.93 -27.17 -36.80
N ASN A 780 29.80 -27.19 -37.82
CA ASN A 780 31.06 -27.96 -37.80
C ASN A 780 32.25 -27.09 -37.34
N PHE A 781 32.80 -27.40 -36.16
CA PHE A 781 33.94 -26.70 -35.56
C PHE A 781 35.28 -27.42 -35.72
N ASP A 782 35.33 -28.58 -36.40
CA ASP A 782 36.53 -29.41 -36.50
C ASP A 782 37.67 -28.71 -37.24
N ARG A 783 37.38 -27.79 -38.16
CA ARG A 783 38.40 -26.99 -38.84
C ARG A 783 38.92 -25.84 -37.96
N ALA A 784 38.11 -25.32 -37.05
CA ALA A 784 38.42 -24.14 -36.25
C ALA A 784 39.44 -24.42 -35.14
N ILE A 785 39.62 -25.68 -34.74
CA ILE A 785 40.56 -26.07 -33.68
C ILE A 785 42.00 -26.29 -34.19
N TYR A 786 42.20 -26.29 -35.52
CA TYR A 786 43.50 -26.46 -36.17
C TYR A 786 43.97 -25.23 -36.94
N ALA A 787 43.09 -24.23 -37.11
CA ALA A 787 43.43 -22.89 -37.58
C ALA A 787 44.01 -22.09 -36.40
#